data_AF-A0A4P9YGB9-F1
#
_entry.id   AF-A0A4P9YGB9-F1
#
_cell.length_a   1.000
_cell.length_b   1.000
_cell.length_c   1.000
_cell.angle_alpha   90.00
_cell.angle_beta   90.00
_cell.angle_gamma   90.00
#
_symmetry.space_group_name_H-M   'P 1'
#
loop_
_entity.id
_entity.type
_entity.pdbx_description
1 polymer ?
#
loop_
_entity_poly.entity_id
_entity_poly.type
_entity_poly.pdbx_seq_one_letter_code
_entity_poly.pdbx_strand_id
1 'polypeptide(L)'
;MKKKDFESVVDGLKAIYRKKIRPIEELYMFDKFNSSPLSDSDIESKPMTDRFVAVMHGIDERVIPGNAAAVQADKPFQRLTKFGTQFLSKFQTSVMPSSILEEITFIDTPGVLSGEKQRIGRSYDFVSVCEWFAERSDMILLLFDAHKLDISDEFKRVIHILKRHDEKIRVVLNKANMVSTQQLMRVYGALMWSLGKVIQTPEVVRVYISSFGDYPGQYDDHKSLVEVEHKDLLNDLLGLPRNSATRKINEIVKRARIARTHAIIISHLKSEMPAVFKKKSKQNSLIENLEQEFEKISQLYNIPMGDLPNIETFKEKLVNYDFSEFPKFNEKLLMNLDEALGVDLPHLIEKFPPKPRFEMVKSSNPFDDSAVEIKDMWSFNSIDHDQFNTLFYSLNPVNDVISGATAKTVLMESRLPLETLAKIWKLADLNADGSLDRTEFAIAMHLVQIKMTGHELPDTLPETLLPSKTMDEWWSLVVSKLDKLASKYPKTWDSDYSYGTAGFRMRSGGFSEIQLSKWKNNWSHDHCLAQPSPIKIVDPLGEMLESKWEEIAVEIVNSNNLTQTFLDVTNRLNIGHDTLSNVLIARDTRPSGEELANAAIEGASAIKCQVSNFGLLTTPQCHYLVRSLNTLPPYGDPSENGYFTKFSTAYEMSGKKPSSLVVDAANGVGGAKMKEMINCIGSSINATVINDGDGVLNHLCGSDHVKVTQSP
;
A
#
# COMPACT_ATOMS: atom_id res chain seq x y z
N MET A 1 -9.79 36.02 27.68
CA MET A 1 -10.17 37.36 27.19
C MET A 1 -11.42 37.23 26.33
N LYS A 2 -12.43 38.09 26.50
CA LYS A 2 -13.59 38.10 25.57
C LYS A 2 -13.11 38.61 24.21
N LYS A 3 -13.71 38.13 23.10
CA LYS A 3 -13.30 38.47 21.72
C LYS A 3 -13.20 39.98 21.47
N LYS A 4 -14.11 40.76 22.05
CA LYS A 4 -14.12 42.24 22.03
C LYS A 4 -12.89 42.90 22.68
N ASP A 5 -12.32 42.30 23.73
CA ASP A 5 -11.18 42.87 24.45
C ASP A 5 -9.88 42.68 23.65
N PHE A 6 -9.78 41.60 22.87
CA PHE A 6 -8.63 41.33 22.01
C PHE A 6 -8.56 42.28 20.81
N GLU A 7 -9.70 42.48 20.14
CA GLU A 7 -9.82 43.43 19.02
C GLU A 7 -9.45 44.86 19.45
N SER A 8 -9.91 45.30 20.64
CA SER A 8 -9.57 46.61 21.21
C SER A 8 -8.07 46.81 21.49
N VAL A 9 -7.33 45.75 21.82
CA VAL A 9 -5.88 45.83 22.10
C VAL A 9 -5.07 45.87 20.81
N VAL A 10 -5.46 45.04 19.83
CA VAL A 10 -4.81 44.98 18.51
C VAL A 10 -4.93 46.32 17.78
N ASP A 11 -6.10 46.96 17.82
CA ASP A 11 -6.27 48.28 17.21
C ASP A 11 -5.46 49.37 17.90
N GLY A 12 -5.29 49.27 19.22
CA GLY A 12 -4.37 50.12 19.99
C GLY A 12 -2.92 49.95 19.55
N LEU A 13 -2.47 48.71 19.34
CA LEU A 13 -1.10 48.39 18.88
C LEU A 13 -0.84 48.91 17.46
N LYS A 14 -1.77 48.73 16.53
CA LYS A 14 -1.67 49.30 15.17
C LYS A 14 -1.52 50.82 15.21
N ALA A 15 -2.32 51.49 16.04
CA ALA A 15 -2.27 52.95 16.18
C ALA A 15 -0.92 53.43 16.72
N ILE A 16 -0.35 52.72 17.70
CA ILE A 16 0.98 53.03 18.26
C ILE A 16 2.07 52.82 17.21
N TYR A 17 2.07 51.66 16.53
CA TYR A 17 3.10 51.35 15.52
C TYR A 17 3.11 52.37 14.38
N ARG A 18 1.94 52.67 13.80
CA ARG A 18 1.79 53.64 12.71
C ARG A 18 2.22 55.06 13.08
N LYS A 19 1.88 55.51 14.30
CA LYS A 19 2.11 56.91 14.70
C LYS A 19 3.49 57.16 15.30
N LYS A 20 4.09 56.15 15.96
CA LYS A 20 5.29 56.35 16.78
C LYS A 20 6.51 55.57 16.32
N ILE A 21 6.34 54.41 15.70
CA ILE A 21 7.44 53.49 15.39
C ILE A 21 7.78 53.54 13.90
N ARG A 22 6.78 53.36 13.03
CA ARG A 22 6.96 53.34 11.57
C ARG A 22 7.64 54.59 11.00
N PRO A 23 7.32 55.84 11.43
CA PRO A 23 8.01 57.02 10.92
C PRO A 23 9.51 57.03 11.23
N ILE A 24 9.92 56.43 12.34
CA ILE A 24 11.33 56.29 12.72
C ILE A 24 11.99 55.21 11.84
N GLU A 25 11.32 54.07 11.63
CA GLU A 25 11.82 53.01 10.76
C GLU A 25 12.03 53.49 9.32
N GLU A 26 11.08 54.25 8.77
CA GLU A 26 11.18 54.82 7.42
C GLU A 26 12.29 55.89 7.33
N LEU A 27 12.38 56.77 8.32
CA LEU A 27 13.38 57.85 8.34
C LEU A 27 14.82 57.33 8.40
N TYR A 28 15.06 56.25 9.15
CA TYR A 28 16.38 55.65 9.31
C TYR A 28 16.64 54.47 8.37
N MET A 29 15.81 54.29 7.33
CA MET A 29 15.94 53.21 6.35
C MET A 29 16.09 51.84 7.02
N PHE A 30 15.34 51.63 8.11
CA PHE A 30 15.42 50.45 8.96
C PHE A 30 15.14 49.17 8.16
N ASP A 31 14.33 49.25 7.11
CA ASP A 31 14.05 48.16 6.17
C ASP A 31 15.29 47.67 5.41
N LYS A 32 16.26 48.56 5.16
CA LYS A 32 17.51 48.27 4.46
C LYS A 32 18.53 47.54 5.32
N PHE A 33 18.48 47.73 6.63
CA PHE A 33 19.45 47.17 7.57
C PHE A 33 18.86 46.08 8.48
N ASN A 34 17.54 46.09 8.69
CA ASN A 34 16.81 45.18 9.57
C ASN A 34 15.54 44.64 8.85
N SER A 35 14.34 44.84 9.40
CA SER A 35 13.06 44.31 8.89
C SER A 35 12.22 45.34 8.15
N SER A 36 11.41 44.86 7.19
CA SER A 36 10.43 45.71 6.51
C SER A 36 9.35 46.19 7.50
N PRO A 37 8.70 47.34 7.27
CA PRO A 37 7.65 47.83 8.16
C PRO A 37 6.49 46.84 8.27
N LEU A 38 6.01 46.61 9.49
CA LEU A 38 4.89 45.71 9.79
C LEU A 38 3.60 46.21 9.12
N SER A 39 2.87 45.28 8.51
CA SER A 39 1.52 45.50 8.02
C SER A 39 0.49 45.33 9.14
N ASP A 40 -0.74 45.83 8.93
CA ASP A 40 -1.83 45.64 9.88
C ASP A 40 -2.15 44.15 10.09
N SER A 41 -2.02 43.33 9.04
CA SER A 41 -2.18 41.88 9.14
C SER A 41 -1.11 41.20 9.98
N ASP A 42 0.11 41.74 10.02
CA ASP A 42 1.18 41.22 10.88
C ASP A 42 0.87 41.47 12.35
N ILE A 43 0.27 42.64 12.67
CA ILE A 43 -0.14 43.02 14.03
C ILE A 43 -1.43 42.30 14.48
N GLU A 44 -2.31 41.95 13.54
CA GLU A 44 -3.53 41.17 13.79
C GLU A 44 -3.31 39.67 13.99
N SER A 45 -2.16 39.15 13.53
CA SER A 45 -1.86 37.73 13.65
C SER A 45 -1.86 37.32 15.14
N LYS A 46 -2.72 36.35 15.51
CA LYS A 46 -2.63 35.75 16.85
C LYS A 46 -1.23 35.13 16.98
N PRO A 47 -0.56 35.26 18.14
CA PRO A 47 0.74 34.66 18.33
C PRO A 47 0.64 33.15 18.06
N MET A 48 1.32 32.69 17.00
CA MET A 48 1.60 31.27 16.82
C MET A 48 2.33 30.78 18.07
N THR A 49 2.10 29.54 18.49
CA THR A 49 2.89 28.92 19.55
C THR A 49 4.37 29.09 19.22
N ASP A 50 5.14 29.78 20.06
CA ASP A 50 6.58 29.98 19.88
C ASP A 50 7.39 28.84 20.51
N ARG A 51 6.71 27.75 20.89
CA ARG A 51 7.24 26.62 21.65
C ARG A 51 6.88 25.30 21.01
N PHE A 52 7.76 24.33 21.21
CA PHE A 52 7.43 22.92 21.04
C PHE A 52 6.64 22.45 22.26
N VAL A 53 5.50 21.82 22.04
CA VAL A 53 4.62 21.30 23.10
C VAL A 53 4.42 19.82 22.90
N ALA A 54 4.93 19.00 23.81
CA ALA A 54 4.60 17.58 23.88
C ALA A 54 3.28 17.40 24.65
N VAL A 55 2.20 17.07 23.97
CA VAL A 55 0.89 16.77 24.56
C VAL A 55 0.81 15.28 24.85
N MET A 56 0.75 14.92 26.12
CA MET A 56 0.88 13.54 26.63
C MET A 56 -0.23 13.19 27.62
N HIS A 57 -0.47 11.89 27.81
CA HIS A 57 -1.37 11.43 28.86
C HIS A 57 -0.76 11.64 30.24
N GLY A 58 -1.61 11.97 31.20
CA GLY A 58 -1.35 11.77 32.61
C GLY A 58 -2.61 11.95 33.44
N ILE A 59 -2.49 11.61 34.71
CA ILE A 59 -3.62 11.53 35.64
C ILE A 59 -4.25 12.90 35.85
N ASP A 60 -3.42 13.95 35.93
CA ASP A 60 -3.84 15.33 36.18
C ASP A 60 -3.38 16.27 35.06
N GLU A 61 -4.16 17.32 34.83
CA GLU A 61 -3.78 18.39 33.91
C GLU A 61 -2.60 19.20 34.49
N ARG A 62 -1.46 19.21 33.78
CA ARG A 62 -0.25 19.92 34.21
C ARG A 62 0.63 20.31 33.04
N VAL A 63 1.31 21.45 33.17
CA VAL A 63 2.37 21.87 32.25
C VAL A 63 3.74 21.71 32.92
N ILE A 64 4.65 21.02 32.26
CA ILE A 64 6.01 20.75 32.72
C ILE A 64 6.98 21.54 31.83
N PRO A 65 7.79 22.46 32.38
CA PRO A 65 8.80 23.18 31.61
C PRO A 65 9.84 22.23 31.01
N GLY A 66 10.39 22.56 29.83
CA GLY A 66 11.32 21.70 29.10
C GLY A 66 12.57 21.30 29.88
N ASN A 67 13.13 22.21 30.68
CA ASN A 67 14.26 21.90 31.56
C ASN A 67 13.94 20.80 32.58
N ALA A 68 12.71 20.78 33.11
CA ALA A 68 12.26 19.74 34.03
C ALA A 68 11.90 18.45 33.29
N ALA A 69 11.26 18.55 32.13
CA ALA A 69 10.93 17.39 31.29
C ALA A 69 12.17 16.63 30.81
N ALA A 70 13.28 17.34 30.57
CA ALA A 70 14.54 16.74 30.10
C ALA A 70 15.36 16.04 31.21
N VAL A 71 14.97 16.11 32.48
CA VAL A 71 15.63 15.38 33.58
C VAL A 71 14.77 14.26 34.16
N GLN A 72 13.52 14.16 33.73
CA GLN A 72 12.59 13.10 34.14
C GLN A 72 12.92 11.78 33.43
N ALA A 73 13.16 10.72 34.20
CA ALA A 73 13.53 9.40 33.68
C ALA A 73 12.37 8.63 33.05
N ASP A 74 11.14 8.97 33.44
CA ASP A 74 9.90 8.45 32.87
C ASP A 74 9.54 9.09 31.52
N LYS A 75 10.30 10.09 31.05
CA LYS A 75 10.00 10.83 29.81
C LYS A 75 11.07 10.65 28.73
N PRO A 76 10.68 10.58 27.45
CA PRO A 76 11.62 10.34 26.33
C PRO A 76 12.44 11.58 25.94
N PHE A 77 12.46 12.63 26.75
CA PHE A 77 13.00 13.95 26.40
C PHE A 77 14.40 14.22 26.95
N GLN A 78 15.03 13.27 27.64
CA GLN A 78 16.36 13.48 28.24
C GLN A 78 17.43 13.91 27.23
N ARG A 79 17.37 13.35 26.02
CA ARG A 79 18.33 13.65 24.96
C ARG A 79 18.12 15.02 24.31
N LEU A 80 17.04 15.76 24.64
CA LEU A 80 16.85 17.14 24.19
C LEU A 80 17.82 18.12 24.84
N THR A 81 18.45 17.73 25.96
CA THR A 81 19.54 18.50 26.59
C THR A 81 20.67 18.88 25.64
N LYS A 82 20.89 18.07 24.58
CA LYS A 82 21.89 18.36 23.54
C LYS A 82 21.66 19.68 22.79
N PHE A 83 20.41 20.18 22.76
CA PHE A 83 20.06 21.46 22.12
C PHE A 83 20.21 22.66 23.05
N GLY A 84 20.63 22.43 24.30
CA GLY A 84 20.94 23.46 25.27
C GLY A 84 19.72 24.11 25.93
N THR A 85 20.01 24.95 26.93
CA THR A 85 18.99 25.63 27.76
C THR A 85 18.13 26.61 26.97
N GLN A 86 18.68 27.19 25.90
CA GLN A 86 17.95 28.10 25.02
C GLN A 86 16.77 27.40 24.33
N PHE A 87 16.98 26.20 23.77
CA PHE A 87 15.89 25.38 23.24
C PHE A 87 14.94 24.89 24.33
N LEU A 88 15.46 24.36 25.44
CA LEU A 88 14.63 23.81 26.51
C LEU A 88 13.69 24.85 27.15
N SER A 89 14.03 26.14 27.08
CA SER A 89 13.14 27.25 27.48
C SER A 89 11.95 27.44 26.53
N LYS A 90 12.06 26.95 25.29
CA LYS A 90 11.05 26.94 24.22
C LYS A 90 10.46 25.54 24.01
N PHE A 91 10.68 24.61 24.92
CA PHE A 91 10.05 23.30 24.96
C PHE A 91 9.22 23.16 26.25
N GLN A 92 8.08 22.50 26.17
CA GLN A 92 7.28 22.13 27.33
C GLN A 92 6.50 20.84 27.08
N THR A 93 6.10 20.18 28.15
CA THR A 93 5.17 19.04 28.11
C THR A 93 3.84 19.47 28.70
N SER A 94 2.75 19.31 27.97
CA SER A 94 1.39 19.46 28.47
C SER A 94 0.82 18.06 28.71
N VAL A 95 0.45 17.78 29.95
CA VAL A 95 -0.05 16.47 30.36
C VAL A 95 -1.50 16.62 30.75
N MET A 96 -2.37 15.72 30.31
CA MET A 96 -3.80 15.73 30.67
C MET A 96 -4.42 14.33 30.56
N PRO A 97 -5.50 14.05 31.30
CA PRO A 97 -6.22 12.80 31.16
C PRO A 97 -7.01 12.80 29.85
N SER A 98 -6.65 11.90 28.95
CA SER A 98 -7.35 11.70 27.68
C SER A 98 -7.06 10.30 27.14
N SER A 99 -8.10 9.62 26.67
CA SER A 99 -8.03 8.25 26.16
C SER A 99 -7.16 8.13 24.90
N ILE A 100 -7.23 9.11 23.98
CA ILE A 100 -6.34 9.12 22.81
C ILE A 100 -4.88 9.30 23.20
N LEU A 101 -4.62 10.02 24.29
CA LEU A 101 -3.25 10.29 24.73
C LEU A 101 -2.59 9.09 25.43
N GLU A 102 -3.37 8.10 25.86
CA GLU A 102 -2.84 6.86 26.47
C GLU A 102 -1.98 6.09 25.46
N GLU A 103 -2.38 6.16 24.19
CA GLU A 103 -1.74 5.44 23.07
C GLU A 103 -0.89 6.36 22.18
N ILE A 104 -1.19 7.66 22.14
CA ILE A 104 -0.57 8.61 21.20
C ILE A 104 -0.07 9.86 21.94
N THR A 105 1.18 10.25 21.69
CA THR A 105 1.71 11.56 22.11
C THR A 105 1.77 12.49 20.91
N PHE A 106 1.17 13.68 21.02
CA PHE A 106 1.28 14.70 19.98
C PHE A 106 2.44 15.64 20.28
N ILE A 107 3.23 15.96 19.27
CA ILE A 107 4.25 17.01 19.35
C ILE A 107 3.76 18.17 18.49
N ASP A 108 3.26 19.22 19.14
CA ASP A 108 2.97 20.48 18.48
C ASP A 108 4.26 21.29 18.32
N THR A 109 4.48 21.81 17.11
CA THR A 109 5.70 22.53 16.75
C THR A 109 5.39 24.00 16.52
N PRO A 110 6.33 24.92 16.80
CA PRO A 110 6.16 26.31 16.42
C PRO A 110 5.88 26.46 14.93
N GLY A 111 4.99 27.38 14.57
CA GLY A 111 4.69 27.70 13.17
C GLY A 111 5.98 28.01 12.39
N VAL A 112 6.09 27.44 11.18
CA VAL A 112 7.26 27.68 10.33
C VAL A 112 7.20 29.10 9.80
N LEU A 113 8.28 29.86 10.03
CA LEU A 113 8.29 31.28 9.75
C LEU A 113 8.46 31.52 8.24
N SER A 114 7.81 32.55 7.72
CA SER A 114 7.94 32.97 6.32
C SER A 114 8.99 34.08 6.20
N GLY A 115 10.01 33.84 5.37
CA GLY A 115 11.11 34.79 5.10
C GLY A 115 12.32 34.70 6.05
N GLU A 116 13.48 35.14 5.55
CA GLU A 116 14.77 35.05 6.27
C GLU A 116 14.83 35.89 7.56
N LYS A 117 14.09 37.00 7.63
CA LYS A 117 14.17 37.96 8.74
C LYS A 117 13.53 37.45 10.04
N GLN A 118 12.52 36.58 9.95
CA GLN A 118 11.87 35.96 11.11
C GLN A 118 12.74 34.83 11.73
N ARG A 119 13.67 34.24 10.96
CA ARG A 119 14.60 33.20 11.45
C ARG A 119 15.60 33.71 12.49
N ILE A 120 15.99 34.98 12.38
CA ILE A 120 16.99 35.62 13.27
C ILE A 120 16.49 35.68 14.73
N GLY A 121 15.18 35.50 14.96
CA GLY A 121 14.58 35.48 16.30
C GLY A 121 14.70 34.15 17.07
N ARG A 122 15.10 33.03 16.46
CA ARG A 122 15.24 31.74 17.17
C ARG A 122 16.65 31.57 17.72
N SER A 123 16.76 31.41 19.04
CA SER A 123 18.01 31.10 19.74
C SER A 123 18.37 29.61 19.70
N TYR A 124 17.83 28.84 18.75
CA TYR A 124 18.08 27.41 18.62
C TYR A 124 17.89 26.99 17.17
N ASP A 125 18.55 25.89 16.79
CA ASP A 125 18.41 25.32 15.46
C ASP A 125 17.08 24.57 15.32
N PHE A 126 16.07 25.25 14.78
CA PHE A 126 14.75 24.68 14.53
C PHE A 126 14.78 23.45 13.64
N VAL A 127 15.62 23.46 12.61
CA VAL A 127 15.68 22.40 11.61
C VAL A 127 16.23 21.11 12.23
N SER A 128 17.32 21.21 12.98
CA SER A 128 17.91 20.07 13.71
C SER A 128 16.99 19.52 14.81
N VAL A 129 16.18 20.37 15.45
CA VAL A 129 15.17 19.92 16.42
C VAL A 129 14.05 19.15 15.73
N CYS A 130 13.55 19.65 14.60
CA CYS A 130 12.54 18.94 13.80
C CYS A 130 13.03 17.58 13.31
N GLU A 131 14.29 17.48 12.87
CA GLU A 131 14.93 16.21 12.52
C GLU A 131 14.93 15.24 13.71
N TRP A 132 15.30 15.70 14.90
CA TRP A 132 15.33 14.86 16.09
C TRP A 132 13.96 14.29 16.46
N PHE A 133 12.90 15.08 16.33
CA PHE A 133 11.53 14.60 16.54
C PHE A 133 11.12 13.64 15.42
N ALA A 134 11.38 13.98 14.15
CA ALA A 134 11.04 13.13 13.01
C ALA A 134 11.66 11.72 13.06
N GLU A 135 12.91 11.61 13.52
CA GLU A 135 13.57 10.33 13.76
C GLU A 135 12.77 9.43 14.72
N ARG A 136 12.07 10.03 15.69
CA ARG A 136 11.39 9.36 16.81
C ARG A 136 9.88 9.31 16.69
N SER A 137 9.31 10.08 15.76
CA SER A 137 7.88 10.09 15.49
C SER A 137 7.48 8.88 14.64
N ASP A 138 6.24 8.43 14.86
CA ASP A 138 5.62 7.37 14.07
C ASP A 138 4.91 7.89 12.81
N MET A 139 4.53 9.17 12.82
CA MET A 139 3.89 9.92 11.73
C MET A 139 4.31 11.39 11.81
N ILE A 140 4.40 12.04 10.66
CA ILE A 140 4.74 13.47 10.53
C ILE A 140 3.65 14.14 9.70
N LEU A 141 2.88 15.04 10.32
CA LEU A 141 1.84 15.81 9.64
C LEU A 141 2.41 17.13 9.12
N LEU A 142 2.36 17.34 7.81
CA LEU A 142 2.67 18.62 7.17
C LEU A 142 1.36 19.36 6.88
N LEU A 143 1.07 20.41 7.67
CA LEU A 143 -0.17 21.18 7.54
C LEU A 143 0.03 22.35 6.56
N PHE A 144 -0.89 22.48 5.59
CA PHE A 144 -0.99 23.61 4.67
C PHE A 144 -2.37 24.25 4.79
N ASP A 145 -2.44 25.55 4.57
CA ASP A 145 -3.71 26.31 4.58
C ASP A 145 -4.21 26.47 3.15
N ALA A 146 -5.43 25.99 2.86
CA ALA A 146 -6.04 26.07 1.54
C ALA A 146 -6.29 27.52 1.08
N HIS A 147 -6.45 28.46 2.02
CA HIS A 147 -6.65 29.87 1.72
C HIS A 147 -5.33 30.61 1.48
N LYS A 148 -4.23 30.15 2.10
CA LYS A 148 -2.89 30.79 2.03
C LYS A 148 -1.79 29.75 1.86
N LEU A 149 -1.68 29.20 0.65
CA LEU A 149 -0.61 28.28 0.32
C LEU A 149 0.74 29.03 0.22
N ASP A 150 1.62 28.81 1.19
CA ASP A 150 3.01 29.26 1.15
C ASP A 150 3.94 28.14 1.62
N ILE A 151 5.04 27.93 0.88
CA ILE A 151 6.11 27.01 1.28
C ILE A 151 7.36 27.84 1.46
N SER A 152 7.54 28.34 2.69
CA SER A 152 8.70 29.16 3.03
C SER A 152 10.01 28.37 2.86
N ASP A 153 11.12 29.07 2.64
CA ASP A 153 12.42 28.41 2.50
C ASP A 153 12.84 27.65 3.78
N GLU A 154 12.32 28.04 4.96
CA GLU A 154 12.60 27.29 6.19
C GLU A 154 11.85 25.97 6.15
N PHE A 155 10.60 26.00 5.68
CA PHE A 155 9.79 24.81 5.53
C PHE A 155 10.37 23.85 4.49
N LYS A 156 10.87 24.37 3.35
CA LYS A 156 11.58 23.56 2.34
C LYS A 156 12.78 22.83 2.94
N ARG A 157 13.57 23.47 3.81
CA ARG A 157 14.73 22.83 4.47
C ARG A 157 14.30 21.75 5.45
N VAL A 158 13.23 21.99 6.22
CA VAL A 158 12.63 20.96 7.08
C VAL A 158 12.20 19.77 6.21
N ILE A 159 11.37 19.99 5.20
CA ILE A 159 10.88 18.93 4.29
C ILE A 159 12.06 18.17 3.64
N HIS A 160 13.13 18.87 3.24
CA HIS A 160 14.30 18.24 2.63
C HIS A 160 15.00 17.24 3.57
N ILE A 161 15.08 17.54 4.87
CA ILE A 161 15.66 16.62 5.86
C ILE A 161 14.70 15.50 6.21
N LEU A 162 13.39 15.81 6.26
CA LEU A 162 12.34 14.83 6.46
C LEU A 162 12.24 13.82 5.30
N LYS A 163 12.86 14.07 4.13
CA LYS A 163 12.92 13.13 3.00
C LYS A 163 13.44 11.73 3.40
N ARG A 164 14.28 11.63 4.43
CA ARG A 164 14.78 10.34 4.93
C ARG A 164 13.72 9.51 5.68
N HIS A 165 12.55 10.09 5.89
CA HIS A 165 11.42 9.55 6.63
C HIS A 165 10.12 9.76 5.82
N ASP A 166 10.20 9.72 4.49
CA ASP A 166 9.10 9.99 3.57
C ASP A 166 7.90 9.05 3.79
N GLU A 167 8.15 7.82 4.24
CA GLU A 167 7.12 6.85 4.59
C GLU A 167 6.22 7.30 5.76
N LYS A 168 6.74 8.18 6.62
CA LYS A 168 6.04 8.73 7.79
C LYS A 168 5.27 10.02 7.48
N ILE A 169 5.53 10.65 6.35
CA ILE A 169 4.97 11.95 6.00
C ILE A 169 3.51 11.78 5.54
N ARG A 170 2.63 12.62 6.09
CA ARG A 170 1.28 12.84 5.60
C ARG A 170 1.05 14.33 5.47
N VAL A 171 0.46 14.75 4.36
CA VAL A 171 0.17 16.16 4.11
C VAL A 171 -1.30 16.40 4.41
N VAL A 172 -1.63 17.53 5.03
CA VAL A 172 -3.00 17.93 5.32
C VAL A 172 -3.21 19.31 4.73
N LEU A 173 -4.14 19.42 3.78
CA LEU A 173 -4.61 20.69 3.26
C LEU A 173 -5.82 21.13 4.09
N ASN A 174 -5.55 21.90 5.13
CA ASN A 174 -6.52 22.38 6.11
C ASN A 174 -7.32 23.58 5.57
N LYS A 175 -8.48 23.85 6.17
CA LYS A 175 -9.41 24.95 5.81
C LYS A 175 -9.94 24.86 4.38
N ALA A 176 -10.08 23.63 3.86
CA ALA A 176 -10.59 23.40 2.51
C ALA A 176 -11.98 24.02 2.30
N ASN A 177 -12.84 23.97 3.32
CA ASN A 177 -14.16 24.60 3.33
C ASN A 177 -14.14 26.14 3.25
N MET A 178 -12.99 26.82 3.38
CA MET A 178 -12.89 28.28 3.25
C MET A 178 -12.66 28.74 1.80
N VAL A 179 -12.55 27.81 0.86
CA VAL A 179 -12.35 28.09 -0.57
C VAL A 179 -13.38 27.32 -1.39
N SER A 180 -13.77 27.84 -2.55
CA SER A 180 -14.67 27.09 -3.44
C SER A 180 -13.99 25.88 -4.06
N THR A 181 -14.77 24.93 -4.56
CA THR A 181 -14.28 23.73 -5.27
C THR A 181 -13.24 24.04 -6.36
N GLN A 182 -13.45 25.09 -7.16
CA GLN A 182 -12.49 25.50 -8.20
C GLN A 182 -11.18 26.06 -7.63
N GLN A 183 -11.25 26.82 -6.55
CA GLN A 183 -10.07 27.38 -5.90
C GLN A 183 -9.30 26.27 -5.16
N LEU A 184 -10.00 25.38 -4.47
CA LEU A 184 -9.43 24.18 -3.85
C LEU A 184 -8.61 23.39 -4.87
N MET A 185 -9.16 23.17 -6.07
CA MET A 185 -8.46 22.48 -7.15
C MET A 185 -7.13 23.12 -7.54
N ARG A 186 -7.13 24.45 -7.70
CA ARG A 186 -5.93 25.21 -8.06
C ARG A 186 -4.88 25.13 -6.95
N VAL A 187 -5.31 25.23 -5.70
CA VAL A 187 -4.43 25.18 -4.53
C VAL A 187 -3.83 23.79 -4.36
N TYR A 188 -4.65 22.74 -4.52
CA TYR A 188 -4.19 21.35 -4.49
C TYR A 188 -3.14 21.07 -5.56
N GLY A 189 -3.40 21.46 -6.81
CA GLY A 189 -2.44 21.32 -7.91
C GLY A 189 -1.13 22.08 -7.64
N ALA A 190 -1.21 23.30 -7.13
CA ALA A 190 -0.04 24.12 -6.78
C ALA A 190 0.78 23.50 -5.63
N LEU A 191 0.11 22.91 -4.63
CA LEU A 191 0.73 22.19 -3.53
C LEU A 191 1.49 20.97 -4.04
N MET A 192 0.84 20.11 -4.83
CA MET A 192 1.46 18.89 -5.39
C MET A 192 2.66 19.21 -6.28
N TRP A 193 2.53 20.24 -7.13
CA TRP A 193 3.64 20.73 -7.95
C TRP A 193 4.84 21.19 -7.09
N SER A 194 4.56 21.88 -5.98
CA SER A 194 5.61 22.39 -5.10
C SER A 194 6.24 21.26 -4.27
N LEU A 195 5.44 20.33 -3.76
CA LEU A 195 5.93 19.15 -3.04
C LEU A 195 6.77 18.25 -3.94
N GLY A 196 6.38 18.00 -5.19
CA GLY A 196 7.16 17.19 -6.13
C GLY A 196 8.55 17.76 -6.45
N LYS A 197 8.73 19.09 -6.33
CA LYS A 197 10.06 19.73 -6.46
C LYS A 197 10.94 19.54 -5.23
N VAL A 198 10.34 19.42 -4.05
CA VAL A 198 11.05 19.40 -2.76
C VAL A 198 11.26 17.97 -2.27
N ILE A 199 10.21 17.16 -2.29
CA ILE A 199 10.19 15.73 -1.98
C ILE A 199 10.49 14.99 -3.28
N GLN A 200 11.77 14.92 -3.64
CA GLN A 200 12.24 14.21 -4.84
C GLN A 200 12.18 12.68 -4.63
N THR A 201 10.97 12.14 -4.53
CA THR A 201 10.67 10.71 -4.40
C THR A 201 9.83 10.27 -5.59
N PRO A 202 9.97 9.02 -6.07
CA PRO A 202 9.11 8.50 -7.13
C PRO A 202 7.66 8.27 -6.64
N GLU A 203 7.46 8.16 -5.32
CA GLU A 203 6.16 7.97 -4.68
C GLU A 203 5.47 9.32 -4.40
N VAL A 204 4.17 9.39 -4.69
CA VAL A 204 3.35 10.58 -4.44
C VAL A 204 2.87 10.61 -2.99
N VAL A 205 3.12 11.71 -2.28
CA VAL A 205 2.72 11.87 -0.88
C VAL A 205 1.19 12.00 -0.76
N ARG A 206 0.57 11.25 0.16
CA ARG A 206 -0.87 11.37 0.47
C ARG A 206 -1.17 12.74 1.08
N VAL A 207 -2.11 13.44 0.46
CA VAL A 207 -2.69 14.69 0.96
C VAL A 207 -4.10 14.41 1.46
N TYR A 208 -4.41 14.82 2.69
CA TYR A 208 -5.75 14.83 3.26
C TYR A 208 -6.38 16.20 3.12
N ILE A 209 -7.50 16.31 2.42
CA ILE A 209 -8.23 17.57 2.26
C ILE A 209 -9.21 17.70 3.43
N SER A 210 -9.00 18.63 4.34
CA SER A 210 -9.86 18.71 5.52
C SER A 210 -10.03 20.13 6.07
N SER A 211 -10.87 20.26 7.08
CA SER A 211 -11.04 21.49 7.84
C SER A 211 -11.17 21.20 9.33
N PHE A 212 -10.18 21.62 10.12
CA PHE A 212 -10.19 21.49 11.57
C PHE A 212 -10.54 22.86 12.19
N GLY A 213 -11.82 23.05 12.55
CA GLY A 213 -12.33 24.24 13.24
C GLY A 213 -13.60 24.84 12.63
N ASP A 214 -14.31 25.62 13.44
CA ASP A 214 -15.52 26.34 13.01
C ASP A 214 -15.13 27.71 12.41
N TYR A 215 -15.08 27.76 11.07
CA TYR A 215 -14.79 28.99 10.34
C TYR A 215 -16.08 29.68 9.87
N PRO A 216 -16.20 31.02 9.94
CA PRO A 216 -17.33 31.74 9.34
C PRO A 216 -17.18 31.81 7.81
N GLY A 217 -18.27 31.58 7.07
CA GLY A 217 -18.29 31.69 5.59
C GLY A 217 -17.79 30.45 4.84
N GLN A 218 -18.21 29.27 5.29
CA GLN A 218 -17.81 27.99 4.68
C GLN A 218 -18.55 27.76 3.35
N TYR A 219 -17.86 27.16 2.40
CA TYR A 219 -18.44 26.61 1.18
C TYR A 219 -18.82 25.15 1.43
N ASP A 220 -20.07 24.79 1.14
CA ASP A 220 -20.59 23.42 1.30
C ASP A 220 -20.48 22.59 0.01
N ASP A 221 -19.93 23.16 -1.08
CA ASP A 221 -19.88 22.56 -2.43
C ASP A 221 -18.97 21.32 -2.56
N HIS A 222 -18.17 21.01 -1.54
CA HIS A 222 -17.30 19.84 -1.45
C HIS A 222 -17.21 19.29 -0.01
N LYS A 223 -18.27 19.50 0.77
CA LYS A 223 -18.31 19.12 2.19
C LYS A 223 -18.12 17.61 2.42
N SER A 224 -18.74 16.77 1.59
CA SER A 224 -18.61 15.31 1.72
C SER A 224 -17.18 14.83 1.46
N LEU A 225 -16.47 15.39 0.48
CA LEU A 225 -15.03 15.15 0.27
C LEU A 225 -14.23 15.46 1.54
N VAL A 226 -14.47 16.64 2.14
CA VAL A 226 -13.79 17.07 3.38
C VAL A 226 -14.06 16.11 4.53
N GLU A 227 -15.29 15.59 4.65
CA GLU A 227 -15.67 14.63 5.70
C GLU A 227 -15.05 13.24 5.50
N VAL A 228 -15.03 12.74 4.26
CA VAL A 228 -14.38 11.46 3.91
C VAL A 228 -12.89 11.51 4.21
N GLU A 229 -12.21 12.54 3.71
CA GLU A 229 -10.77 12.75 3.90
C GLU A 229 -10.41 13.01 5.37
N HIS A 230 -11.30 13.68 6.12
CA HIS A 230 -11.16 13.84 7.56
C HIS A 230 -11.19 12.48 8.27
N LYS A 231 -12.18 11.64 7.94
CA LYS A 231 -12.33 10.29 8.51
C LYS A 231 -11.13 9.41 8.17
N ASP A 232 -10.61 9.51 6.96
CA ASP A 232 -9.40 8.81 6.53
C ASP A 232 -8.17 9.19 7.34
N LEU A 233 -7.97 10.49 7.60
CA LEU A 233 -6.88 10.94 8.47
C LEU A 233 -7.04 10.39 9.89
N LEU A 234 -8.25 10.42 10.45
CA LEU A 234 -8.53 9.87 11.78
C LEU A 234 -8.26 8.36 11.82
N ASN A 235 -8.63 7.61 10.79
CA ASN A 235 -8.34 6.18 10.70
C ASN A 235 -6.85 5.89 10.65
N ASP A 236 -6.06 6.68 9.92
CA ASP A 236 -4.59 6.52 9.87
C ASP A 236 -3.97 6.84 11.23
N LEU A 237 -4.45 7.88 11.93
CA LEU A 237 -4.04 8.22 13.30
C LEU A 237 -4.38 7.10 14.31
N LEU A 238 -5.60 6.57 14.27
CA LEU A 238 -6.03 5.47 15.15
C LEU A 238 -5.29 4.15 14.86
N GLY A 239 -4.75 3.98 13.64
CA GLY A 239 -3.91 2.85 13.28
C GLY A 239 -2.48 2.91 13.83
N LEU A 240 -2.01 4.08 14.29
CA LEU A 240 -0.62 4.30 14.66
C LEU A 240 -0.06 3.37 15.73
N PRO A 241 -0.74 3.12 16.88
CA PRO A 241 -0.16 2.30 17.94
C PRO A 241 0.18 0.88 17.45
N ARG A 242 -0.69 0.30 16.64
CA ARG A 242 -0.53 -1.05 16.06
C ARG A 242 0.57 -1.06 15.00
N ASN A 243 0.58 -0.06 14.11
CA ASN A 243 1.61 0.09 13.08
C ASN A 243 3.00 0.37 13.67
N SER A 244 3.07 1.09 14.80
CA SER A 244 4.31 1.36 15.53
C SER A 244 4.92 0.07 16.09
N ALA A 245 4.09 -0.83 16.63
CA ALA A 245 4.55 -2.14 17.11
C ALA A 245 5.20 -2.96 15.98
N THR A 246 4.51 -3.11 14.84
CA THR A 246 5.05 -3.81 13.66
C THR A 246 6.34 -3.15 13.15
N ARG A 247 6.39 -1.81 13.09
CA ARG A 247 7.59 -1.07 12.66
C ARG A 247 8.76 -1.29 13.61
N LYS A 248 8.55 -1.22 14.93
CA LYS A 248 9.58 -1.47 15.95
C LYS A 248 10.12 -2.89 15.86
N ILE A 249 9.25 -3.88 15.64
CA ILE A 249 9.68 -5.26 15.40
C ILE A 249 10.56 -5.33 14.15
N ASN A 250 10.16 -4.71 13.04
CA ASN A 250 10.96 -4.66 11.81
C ASN A 250 12.32 -3.96 12.01
N GLU A 251 12.38 -2.89 12.80
CA GLU A 251 13.64 -2.23 13.16
C GLU A 251 14.55 -3.14 13.99
N ILE A 252 13.98 -3.90 14.94
CA ILE A 252 14.71 -4.90 15.73
C ILE A 252 15.23 -6.02 14.81
N VAL A 253 14.42 -6.53 13.89
CA VAL A 253 14.83 -7.54 12.90
C VAL A 253 16.01 -7.03 12.07
N LYS A 254 15.91 -5.80 11.53
CA LYS A 254 16.99 -5.16 10.76
C LYS A 254 18.26 -5.04 11.59
N ARG A 255 18.14 -4.60 12.84
CA ARG A 255 19.28 -4.45 13.77
C ARG A 255 19.92 -5.79 14.12
N ALA A 256 19.11 -6.82 14.37
CA ALA A 256 19.56 -8.17 14.67
C ALA A 256 20.35 -8.76 13.48
N ARG A 257 19.86 -8.60 12.24
CA ARG A 257 20.59 -9.02 11.04
C ARG A 257 21.94 -8.29 10.89
N ILE A 258 21.96 -6.97 11.06
CA ILE A 258 23.20 -6.18 11.01
C ILE A 258 24.19 -6.64 12.09
N ALA A 259 23.71 -6.88 13.31
CA ALA A 259 24.54 -7.35 14.42
C ALA A 259 25.11 -8.75 14.17
N ARG A 260 24.30 -9.67 13.61
CA ARG A 260 24.71 -11.01 13.17
C ARG A 260 25.84 -10.93 12.16
N THR A 261 25.63 -10.18 11.08
CA THR A 261 26.62 -9.98 10.01
C THR A 261 27.91 -9.38 10.56
N HIS A 262 27.81 -8.36 11.43
CA HIS A 262 28.98 -7.76 12.07
C HIS A 262 29.76 -8.77 12.93
N ALA A 263 29.07 -9.57 13.75
CA ALA A 263 29.70 -10.59 14.58
C ALA A 263 30.45 -11.64 13.73
N ILE A 264 29.87 -12.04 12.60
CA ILE A 264 30.50 -12.96 11.64
C ILE A 264 31.77 -12.34 11.03
N ILE A 265 31.69 -11.08 10.56
CA ILE A 265 32.85 -10.37 9.99
C ILE A 265 33.99 -10.27 11.01
N ILE A 266 33.70 -9.80 12.23
CA ILE A 266 34.72 -9.64 13.28
C ILE A 266 35.35 -10.99 13.66
N SER A 267 34.53 -12.04 13.77
CA SER A 267 35.01 -13.39 14.08
C SER A 267 35.86 -13.99 12.96
N HIS A 268 35.51 -13.74 11.70
CA HIS A 268 36.27 -14.16 10.52
C HIS A 268 37.63 -13.47 10.44
N LEU A 269 37.66 -12.14 10.61
CA LEU A 269 38.90 -11.38 10.67
C LEU A 269 39.79 -11.87 11.81
N LYS A 270 39.21 -12.24 12.96
CA LYS A 270 39.93 -12.84 14.08
C LYS A 270 40.52 -14.22 13.74
N SER A 271 39.80 -15.08 13.02
CA SER A 271 40.31 -16.40 12.62
C SER A 271 41.46 -16.34 11.62
N GLU A 272 41.50 -15.29 10.79
CA GLU A 272 42.58 -15.06 9.82
C GLU A 272 43.88 -14.52 10.45
N MET A 273 43.85 -14.09 11.72
CA MET A 273 45.01 -13.51 12.39
C MET A 273 46.02 -14.58 12.88
N PRO A 274 47.33 -14.38 12.66
CA PRO A 274 48.35 -15.32 13.08
C PRO A 274 48.57 -15.27 14.60
N ALA A 275 48.90 -16.41 15.21
CA ALA A 275 49.05 -16.52 16.66
C ALA A 275 50.24 -15.72 17.24
N VAL A 276 51.38 -15.67 16.53
CA VAL A 276 52.65 -15.20 17.14
C VAL A 276 53.38 -14.13 16.32
N PHE A 277 53.61 -14.29 15.02
CA PHE A 277 54.42 -13.36 14.21
C PHE A 277 53.61 -12.70 13.07
N LYS A 278 54.08 -11.52 12.62
CA LYS A 278 53.53 -10.74 11.47
C LYS A 278 52.07 -10.26 11.59
N LYS A 279 51.53 -10.14 12.81
CA LYS A 279 50.14 -9.68 13.07
C LYS A 279 49.78 -8.37 12.35
N LYS A 280 50.60 -7.33 12.48
CA LYS A 280 50.35 -6.01 11.87
C LYS A 280 50.35 -6.05 10.33
N SER A 281 51.23 -6.86 9.74
CA SER A 281 51.30 -7.03 8.29
C SER A 281 50.09 -7.81 7.75
N LYS A 282 49.64 -8.87 8.43
CA LYS A 282 48.43 -9.60 8.04
C LYS A 282 47.17 -8.75 8.23
N GLN A 283 47.08 -7.95 9.31
CA GLN A 283 45.97 -7.02 9.51
C GLN A 283 45.85 -6.01 8.36
N ASN A 284 46.95 -5.36 7.97
CA ASN A 284 46.94 -4.43 6.84
C ASN A 284 46.50 -5.13 5.54
N SER A 285 47.01 -6.35 5.31
CA SER A 285 46.61 -7.16 4.16
C SER A 285 45.12 -7.54 4.16
N LEU A 286 44.53 -7.82 5.32
CA LEU A 286 43.09 -8.10 5.47
C LEU A 286 42.23 -6.84 5.23
N ILE A 287 42.71 -5.66 5.66
CA ILE A 287 42.03 -4.39 5.40
C ILE A 287 42.09 -4.03 3.92
N GLU A 288 43.24 -4.20 3.27
CA GLU A 288 43.42 -3.96 1.83
C GLU A 288 42.51 -4.87 0.98
N ASN A 289 42.45 -6.17 1.33
CA ASN A 289 41.67 -7.17 0.61
C ASN A 289 40.28 -7.43 1.20
N LEU A 290 39.72 -6.46 1.93
CA LEU A 290 38.45 -6.63 2.65
C LEU A 290 37.29 -7.06 1.74
N GLU A 291 37.29 -6.62 0.47
CA GLU A 291 36.29 -7.02 -0.53
C GLU A 291 36.28 -8.54 -0.78
N GLN A 292 37.46 -9.14 -0.93
CA GLN A 292 37.61 -10.59 -1.10
C GLN A 292 37.23 -11.34 0.18
N GLU A 293 37.53 -10.78 1.35
CA GLU A 293 37.10 -11.37 2.63
C GLU A 293 35.57 -11.32 2.77
N PHE A 294 34.92 -10.27 2.28
CA PHE A 294 33.47 -10.14 2.25
C PHE A 294 32.82 -11.15 1.29
N GLU A 295 33.41 -11.39 0.12
CA GLU A 295 32.96 -12.45 -0.79
C GLU A 295 33.06 -13.84 -0.14
N LYS A 296 34.17 -14.13 0.56
CA LYS A 296 34.33 -15.39 1.32
C LYS A 296 33.26 -15.54 2.39
N ILE A 297 33.00 -14.48 3.17
CA ILE A 297 31.96 -14.47 4.22
C ILE A 297 30.58 -14.70 3.60
N SER A 298 30.27 -14.02 2.49
CA SER A 298 29.01 -14.16 1.76
C SER A 298 28.76 -15.62 1.36
N GLN A 299 29.77 -16.28 0.78
CA GLN A 299 29.69 -17.69 0.38
C GLN A 299 29.60 -18.64 1.58
N LEU A 300 30.42 -18.44 2.61
CA LEU A 300 30.52 -19.37 3.73
C LEU A 300 29.28 -19.33 4.65
N TYR A 301 28.70 -18.15 4.85
CA TYR A 301 27.58 -17.93 5.77
C TYR A 301 26.25 -17.62 5.06
N ASN A 302 26.22 -17.72 3.72
CA ASN A 302 25.06 -17.43 2.87
C ASN A 302 24.45 -16.04 3.13
N ILE A 303 25.30 -15.02 3.19
CA ILE A 303 24.89 -13.62 3.45
C ILE A 303 24.88 -12.86 2.12
N PRO A 304 23.76 -12.23 1.71
CA PRO A 304 23.74 -11.41 0.50
C PRO A 304 24.77 -10.26 0.57
N MET A 305 25.45 -9.98 -0.54
CA MET A 305 26.44 -8.88 -0.59
C MET A 305 25.85 -7.51 -0.20
N GLY A 306 24.55 -7.30 -0.44
CA GLY A 306 23.84 -6.07 -0.06
C GLY A 306 23.63 -5.89 1.45
N ASP A 307 23.74 -6.97 2.23
CA ASP A 307 23.59 -6.93 3.70
C ASP A 307 24.94 -6.67 4.42
N LEU A 308 26.04 -6.64 3.67
CA LEU A 308 27.38 -6.32 4.19
C LEU A 308 27.58 -4.80 4.27
N PRO A 309 28.40 -4.31 5.24
CA PRO A 309 28.64 -2.89 5.39
C PRO A 309 29.41 -2.32 4.18
N ASN A 310 29.25 -1.01 3.93
CA ASN A 310 30.01 -0.33 2.90
C ASN A 310 31.53 -0.46 3.17
N ILE A 311 32.26 -1.00 2.20
CA ILE A 311 33.66 -1.41 2.34
C ILE A 311 34.54 -0.25 2.80
N GLU A 312 34.45 0.90 2.14
CA GLU A 312 35.33 2.05 2.42
C GLU A 312 35.10 2.61 3.82
N THR A 313 33.85 2.85 4.20
CA THR A 313 33.52 3.32 5.57
C THR A 313 33.88 2.29 6.65
N PHE A 314 33.87 0.99 6.33
CA PHE A 314 34.23 -0.06 7.27
C PHE A 314 35.75 -0.18 7.42
N LYS A 315 36.52 -0.06 6.32
CA LYS A 315 37.99 -0.01 6.32
C LYS A 315 38.50 1.13 7.21
N GLU A 316 37.97 2.34 7.04
CA GLU A 316 38.34 3.52 7.85
C GLU A 316 38.18 3.26 9.36
N LYS A 317 37.12 2.56 9.75
CA LYS A 317 36.88 2.21 11.15
C LYS A 317 37.84 1.12 11.64
N LEU A 318 38.07 0.07 10.84
CA LEU A 318 38.89 -1.09 11.20
C LEU A 318 40.36 -0.73 11.48
N VAL A 319 40.91 0.31 10.83
CA VAL A 319 42.29 0.77 11.06
C VAL A 319 42.57 1.12 12.53
N ASN A 320 41.53 1.51 13.28
CA ASN A 320 41.66 1.93 14.68
C ASN A 320 41.62 0.78 15.71
N TYR A 321 41.55 -0.48 15.27
CA TYR A 321 41.42 -1.65 16.16
C TYR A 321 42.54 -2.68 15.93
N ASP A 322 42.93 -3.42 16.96
CA ASP A 322 43.79 -4.61 16.83
C ASP A 322 42.92 -5.86 16.62
N PHE A 323 43.05 -6.50 15.46
CA PHE A 323 42.25 -7.68 15.12
C PHE A 323 42.60 -8.88 16.01
N SER A 324 43.75 -8.85 16.69
CA SER A 324 44.15 -9.86 17.66
C SER A 324 43.34 -9.79 18.95
N GLU A 325 42.66 -8.69 19.24
CA GLU A 325 41.80 -8.53 20.43
C GLU A 325 40.34 -8.85 20.14
N PHE A 326 39.99 -9.05 18.86
CA PHE A 326 38.63 -9.40 18.48
C PHE A 326 38.14 -10.70 19.14
N PRO A 327 36.85 -10.75 19.51
CA PRO A 327 36.24 -11.96 20.03
C PRO A 327 36.26 -13.07 18.97
N LYS A 328 36.38 -14.32 19.44
CA LYS A 328 36.23 -15.49 18.57
C LYS A 328 34.75 -15.75 18.28
N PHE A 329 34.50 -16.52 17.22
CA PHE A 329 33.17 -16.99 16.87
C PHE A 329 32.49 -17.68 18.06
N ASN A 330 31.29 -17.22 18.41
CA ASN A 330 30.46 -17.79 19.46
C ASN A 330 29.18 -18.36 18.84
N GLU A 331 29.21 -19.65 18.57
CA GLU A 331 28.11 -20.38 17.93
C GLU A 331 26.81 -20.27 18.74
N LYS A 332 26.88 -20.41 20.07
CA LYS A 332 25.71 -20.33 20.95
C LYS A 332 25.00 -18.99 20.86
N LEU A 333 25.74 -17.87 20.82
CA LEU A 333 25.13 -16.54 20.71
C LEU A 333 24.47 -16.32 19.34
N LEU A 334 25.07 -16.85 18.27
CA LEU A 334 24.49 -16.77 16.93
C LEU A 334 23.26 -17.67 16.79
N MET A 335 23.27 -18.87 17.37
CA MET A 335 22.10 -19.75 17.41
C MET A 335 20.93 -19.09 18.14
N ASN A 336 21.16 -18.47 19.30
CA ASN A 336 20.12 -17.74 20.02
C ASN A 336 19.57 -16.55 19.20
N LEU A 337 20.43 -15.88 18.42
CA LEU A 337 20.00 -14.78 17.56
C LEU A 337 19.20 -15.28 16.34
N ASP A 338 19.60 -16.42 15.78
CA ASP A 338 18.90 -17.07 14.67
C ASP A 338 17.54 -17.64 15.12
N GLU A 339 17.44 -18.17 16.34
CA GLU A 339 16.18 -18.56 16.98
C GLU A 339 15.27 -17.35 17.19
N ALA A 340 15.80 -16.24 17.72
CA ALA A 340 15.03 -15.03 17.89
C ALA A 340 14.50 -14.47 16.55
N LEU A 341 15.30 -14.53 15.49
CA LEU A 341 14.93 -14.08 14.14
C LEU A 341 13.96 -15.03 13.43
N GLY A 342 14.11 -16.34 13.61
CA GLY A 342 13.36 -17.37 12.91
C GLY A 342 12.08 -17.82 13.61
N VAL A 343 11.96 -17.62 14.92
CA VAL A 343 10.86 -18.12 15.75
C VAL A 343 10.23 -17.01 16.57
N ASP A 344 10.98 -16.38 17.48
CA ASP A 344 10.40 -15.47 18.48
C ASP A 344 9.78 -14.21 17.85
N LEU A 345 10.52 -13.54 16.96
CA LEU A 345 10.07 -12.30 16.31
C LEU A 345 8.89 -12.54 15.35
N PRO A 346 8.89 -13.58 14.48
CA PRO A 346 7.71 -13.95 13.70
C PRO A 346 6.47 -14.20 14.56
N HIS A 347 6.60 -14.97 15.65
CA HIS A 347 5.48 -15.23 16.56
C HIS A 347 4.97 -13.96 17.28
N LEU A 348 5.85 -12.99 17.52
CA LEU A 348 5.44 -11.68 18.04
C LEU A 348 4.68 -10.85 16.99
N ILE A 349 5.06 -10.91 15.70
CA ILE A 349 4.36 -10.25 14.59
C ILE A 349 2.94 -10.82 14.42
N GLU A 350 2.76 -12.14 14.57
CA GLU A 350 1.45 -12.79 14.50
C GLU A 350 0.43 -12.24 15.51
N LYS A 351 0.90 -11.73 16.66
CA LYS A 351 0.05 -11.10 17.69
C LYS A 351 -0.39 -9.68 17.29
N PHE A 352 0.28 -9.07 16.32
CA PHE A 352 -0.01 -7.75 15.78
C PHE A 352 -0.12 -7.81 14.25
N PRO A 353 -1.08 -8.59 13.69
CA PRO A 353 -1.23 -8.67 12.24
C PRO A 353 -1.48 -7.26 11.70
N PRO A 354 -0.81 -6.87 10.60
CA PRO A 354 -1.15 -5.62 9.94
C PRO A 354 -2.63 -5.68 9.59
N LYS A 355 -3.39 -4.61 9.85
CA LYS A 355 -4.64 -4.43 9.10
C LYS A 355 -4.24 -4.51 7.62
N PRO A 356 -5.04 -5.15 6.74
CA PRO A 356 -4.88 -4.88 5.32
C PRO A 356 -4.80 -3.37 5.21
N ARG A 357 -3.70 -2.88 4.63
CA ARG A 357 -3.62 -1.49 4.20
C ARG A 357 -4.93 -1.32 3.44
N PHE A 358 -5.87 -0.52 3.96
CA PHE A 358 -7.02 -0.12 3.15
C PHE A 358 -6.43 0.19 1.80
N GLU A 359 -6.97 -0.44 0.75
CA GLU A 359 -6.56 -0.20 -0.62
C GLU A 359 -6.17 1.26 -0.71
N MET A 360 -4.93 1.54 -1.11
CA MET A 360 -4.60 2.90 -1.46
C MET A 360 -5.69 3.30 -2.43
N VAL A 361 -6.63 4.12 -1.95
CA VAL A 361 -7.62 4.77 -2.80
C VAL A 361 -6.73 5.36 -3.86
N LYS A 362 -6.83 4.79 -5.07
CA LYS A 362 -6.20 5.35 -6.26
C LYS A 362 -6.47 6.84 -6.14
N SER A 363 -5.47 7.68 -6.37
CA SER A 363 -5.68 9.13 -6.43
C SER A 363 -6.63 9.41 -7.59
N SER A 364 -7.91 9.14 -7.36
CA SER A 364 -9.04 9.51 -8.17
C SER A 364 -9.15 11.01 -8.02
N ASN A 365 -9.55 11.65 -9.10
CA ASN A 365 -9.82 13.06 -9.12
C ASN A 365 -10.72 13.42 -7.90
N PRO A 366 -10.32 14.33 -6.98
CA PRO A 366 -11.10 14.64 -5.77
C PRO A 366 -12.44 15.33 -6.03
N PHE A 367 -12.84 15.42 -7.30
CA PHE A 367 -14.03 16.12 -7.80
C PHE A 367 -14.95 15.18 -8.59
N ASP A 368 -14.64 13.88 -8.59
CA ASP A 368 -15.51 12.82 -9.12
C ASP A 368 -16.52 12.34 -8.05
N ASP A 369 -16.32 12.70 -6.76
CA ASP A 369 -17.04 12.11 -5.63
C ASP A 369 -18.45 12.64 -5.36
N SER A 370 -18.87 13.75 -5.99
CA SER A 370 -20.30 14.12 -5.98
C SER A 370 -21.16 13.08 -6.71
N ALA A 371 -20.55 12.22 -7.53
CA ALA A 371 -21.22 11.07 -8.13
C ALA A 371 -21.31 9.88 -7.18
N VAL A 372 -20.49 9.77 -6.14
CA VAL A 372 -20.41 8.59 -5.25
C VAL A 372 -21.53 8.58 -4.21
N GLU A 373 -21.78 9.70 -3.52
CA GLU A 373 -22.91 9.80 -2.55
C GLU A 373 -24.29 9.71 -3.22
N ILE A 374 -24.45 10.29 -4.41
CA ILE A 374 -25.70 10.15 -5.19
C ILE A 374 -25.86 8.69 -5.66
N LYS A 375 -24.76 8.03 -6.05
CA LYS A 375 -24.78 6.64 -6.51
C LYS A 375 -25.08 5.65 -5.38
N ASP A 376 -24.64 5.93 -4.16
CA ASP A 376 -24.94 5.10 -2.99
C ASP A 376 -26.40 5.25 -2.53
N MET A 377 -26.98 6.46 -2.51
CA MET A 377 -28.41 6.66 -2.17
C MET A 377 -29.35 5.90 -3.10
N TRP A 378 -29.01 5.86 -4.39
CA TRP A 378 -29.74 5.13 -5.42
C TRP A 378 -29.20 3.69 -5.60
N SER A 379 -28.55 3.11 -4.58
CA SER A 379 -28.03 1.74 -4.59
C SER A 379 -28.88 0.81 -3.73
N PHE A 380 -29.17 -0.40 -4.22
CA PHE A 380 -29.92 -1.42 -3.48
C PHE A 380 -29.25 -1.83 -2.16
N ASN A 381 -27.92 -1.72 -2.09
CA ASN A 381 -27.15 -2.02 -0.88
C ASN A 381 -27.29 -0.95 0.22
N SER A 382 -27.81 0.24 -0.11
CA SER A 382 -28.06 1.31 0.85
C SER A 382 -29.40 1.20 1.57
N ILE A 383 -30.26 0.28 1.12
CA ILE A 383 -31.56 0.02 1.73
C ILE A 383 -31.34 -0.67 3.08
N ASP A 384 -32.02 -0.18 4.12
CA ASP A 384 -32.04 -0.83 5.45
C ASP A 384 -32.95 -2.07 5.42
N HIS A 385 -32.45 -3.13 4.80
CA HIS A 385 -33.17 -4.38 4.59
C HIS A 385 -33.66 -4.98 5.91
N ASP A 386 -32.86 -4.94 6.97
CA ASP A 386 -33.21 -5.54 8.27
C ASP A 386 -34.40 -4.82 8.92
N GLN A 387 -34.40 -3.49 8.90
CA GLN A 387 -35.52 -2.68 9.40
C GLN A 387 -36.79 -2.93 8.58
N PHE A 388 -36.70 -2.89 7.26
CA PHE A 388 -37.88 -3.01 6.40
C PHE A 388 -38.42 -4.44 6.32
N ASN A 389 -37.57 -5.46 6.41
CA ASN A 389 -38.00 -6.85 6.51
C ASN A 389 -38.77 -7.09 7.81
N THR A 390 -38.29 -6.53 8.92
CA THR A 390 -38.99 -6.61 10.21
C THR A 390 -40.38 -5.97 10.12
N LEU A 391 -40.48 -4.80 9.48
CA LEU A 391 -41.75 -4.14 9.23
C LEU A 391 -42.65 -4.97 8.30
N PHE A 392 -42.11 -5.49 7.19
CA PHE A 392 -42.85 -6.31 6.21
C PHE A 392 -43.52 -7.52 6.87
N TYR A 393 -42.79 -8.30 7.67
CA TYR A 393 -43.35 -9.46 8.34
C TYR A 393 -44.38 -9.10 9.42
N SER A 394 -44.27 -7.93 10.05
CA SER A 394 -45.28 -7.44 11.00
C SER A 394 -46.65 -7.19 10.36
N LEU A 395 -46.71 -7.02 9.04
CA LEU A 395 -47.93 -6.80 8.26
C LEU A 395 -48.66 -8.09 7.88
N ASN A 396 -48.14 -9.26 8.29
CA ASN A 396 -48.68 -10.59 7.99
C ASN A 396 -48.86 -10.85 6.47
N PRO A 397 -47.76 -10.91 5.69
CA PRO A 397 -47.82 -11.21 4.26
C PRO A 397 -48.42 -12.61 4.00
N VAL A 398 -49.11 -12.76 2.87
CA VAL A 398 -49.70 -14.03 2.42
C VAL A 398 -48.93 -14.45 1.17
N ASN A 399 -48.27 -15.62 1.21
CA ASN A 399 -47.34 -16.07 0.15
C ASN A 399 -46.19 -15.06 -0.12
N ASP A 400 -45.60 -14.51 0.93
CA ASP A 400 -44.50 -13.53 0.86
C ASP A 400 -44.81 -12.25 0.06
N VAL A 401 -46.10 -11.90 -0.09
CA VAL A 401 -46.56 -10.63 -0.65
C VAL A 401 -47.58 -9.94 0.26
N ILE A 402 -47.61 -8.61 0.23
CA ILE A 402 -48.66 -7.81 0.87
C ILE A 402 -49.57 -7.18 -0.18
N SER A 403 -50.88 -7.12 0.11
CA SER A 403 -51.84 -6.49 -0.81
C SER A 403 -51.62 -4.98 -0.92
N GLY A 404 -51.95 -4.39 -2.06
CA GLY A 404 -51.90 -2.93 -2.23
C GLY A 404 -52.76 -2.14 -1.23
N ALA A 405 -53.83 -2.72 -0.69
CA ALA A 405 -54.62 -2.08 0.37
C ALA A 405 -53.83 -2.00 1.70
N THR A 406 -53.10 -3.06 2.06
CA THR A 406 -52.23 -3.12 3.23
C THR A 406 -51.05 -2.16 3.07
N ALA A 407 -50.34 -2.24 1.95
CA ALA A 407 -49.19 -1.39 1.66
C ALA A 407 -49.54 0.10 1.61
N LYS A 408 -50.69 0.46 1.01
CA LYS A 408 -51.20 1.84 1.01
C LYS A 408 -51.41 2.40 2.41
N THR A 409 -51.93 1.57 3.33
CA THR A 409 -52.18 1.98 4.71
C THR A 409 -50.87 2.37 5.41
N VAL A 410 -49.82 1.56 5.22
CA VAL A 410 -48.47 1.80 5.79
C VAL A 410 -47.80 3.02 5.15
N LEU A 411 -47.84 3.15 3.81
CA LEU A 411 -47.26 4.29 3.11
C LEU A 411 -47.90 5.62 3.52
N MET A 412 -49.19 5.64 3.85
CA MET A 412 -49.89 6.83 4.32
C MET A 412 -49.41 7.30 5.71
N GLU A 413 -48.76 6.45 6.51
CA GLU A 413 -48.21 6.83 7.82
C GLU A 413 -47.03 7.83 7.69
N SER A 414 -46.36 7.85 6.53
CA SER A 414 -45.29 8.81 6.21
C SER A 414 -45.75 10.26 6.08
N ARG A 415 -47.07 10.49 5.95
CA ARG A 415 -47.71 11.80 5.72
C ARG A 415 -47.26 12.53 4.45
N LEU A 416 -46.66 11.83 3.49
CA LEU A 416 -46.35 12.39 2.18
C LEU A 416 -47.65 12.65 1.37
N PRO A 417 -47.63 13.63 0.42
CA PRO A 417 -48.78 13.88 -0.45
C PRO A 417 -49.19 12.64 -1.25
N LEU A 418 -50.50 12.48 -1.49
CA LEU A 418 -51.04 11.30 -2.19
C LEU A 418 -50.44 11.12 -3.59
N GLU A 419 -50.14 12.22 -4.28
CA GLU A 419 -49.46 12.21 -5.58
C GLU A 419 -48.03 11.63 -5.49
N THR A 420 -47.30 11.97 -4.43
CA THR A 420 -45.96 11.44 -4.16
C THR A 420 -46.01 9.96 -3.81
N LEU A 421 -46.97 9.54 -2.99
CA LEU A 421 -47.16 8.12 -2.65
C LEU A 421 -47.55 7.29 -3.88
N ALA A 422 -48.35 7.85 -4.79
CA ALA A 422 -48.67 7.20 -6.05
C ALA A 422 -47.44 7.07 -6.97
N LYS A 423 -46.53 8.06 -6.97
CA LYS A 423 -45.25 7.98 -7.68
C LYS A 423 -44.35 6.89 -7.08
N ILE A 424 -44.24 6.81 -5.75
CA ILE A 424 -43.46 5.77 -5.05
C ILE A 424 -44.02 4.38 -5.37
N TRP A 425 -45.34 4.20 -5.29
CA TRP A 425 -46.00 2.94 -5.65
C TRP A 425 -45.62 2.49 -7.06
N LYS A 426 -45.77 3.38 -8.04
CA LYS A 426 -45.46 3.09 -9.45
C LYS A 426 -43.98 2.73 -9.68
N LEU A 427 -43.08 3.26 -8.86
CA LEU A 427 -41.64 2.97 -8.95
C LEU A 427 -41.27 1.65 -8.26
N ALA A 428 -42.01 1.24 -7.23
CA ALA A 428 -41.68 0.09 -6.39
C ALA A 428 -42.38 -1.21 -6.82
N ASP A 429 -43.57 -1.15 -7.41
CA ASP A 429 -44.31 -2.30 -7.98
C ASP A 429 -43.66 -2.69 -9.33
N LEU A 430 -42.60 -3.50 -9.27
CA LEU A 430 -41.71 -3.78 -10.40
C LEU A 430 -42.37 -4.70 -11.43
N ASN A 431 -43.19 -5.62 -10.96
CA ASN A 431 -43.88 -6.61 -11.79
C ASN A 431 -45.31 -6.17 -12.19
N ALA A 432 -45.80 -5.05 -11.66
CA ALA A 432 -47.12 -4.48 -11.90
C ALA A 432 -48.28 -5.42 -11.55
N ASP A 433 -48.11 -6.27 -10.53
CA ASP A 433 -49.12 -7.24 -10.07
C ASP A 433 -50.11 -6.66 -9.05
N GLY A 434 -49.89 -5.42 -8.60
CA GLY A 434 -50.77 -4.72 -7.65
C GLY A 434 -50.59 -5.14 -6.18
N SER A 435 -49.56 -5.93 -5.89
CA SER A 435 -49.08 -6.30 -4.57
C SER A 435 -47.62 -5.84 -4.42
N LEU A 436 -47.04 -6.01 -3.22
CA LEU A 436 -45.60 -5.80 -3.03
C LEU A 436 -45.01 -7.03 -2.37
N ASP A 437 -43.98 -7.62 -2.98
CA ASP A 437 -43.12 -8.59 -2.32
C ASP A 437 -42.17 -7.92 -1.32
N ARG A 438 -41.37 -8.73 -0.62
CA ARG A 438 -40.40 -8.23 0.38
C ARG A 438 -39.45 -7.17 -0.18
N THR A 439 -38.99 -7.36 -1.41
CA THR A 439 -37.99 -6.51 -2.07
C THR A 439 -38.63 -5.22 -2.56
N GLU A 440 -39.78 -5.32 -3.21
CA GLU A 440 -40.58 -4.20 -3.67
C GLU A 440 -41.02 -3.31 -2.50
N PHE A 441 -41.38 -3.93 -1.36
CA PHE A 441 -41.69 -3.20 -0.14
C PHE A 441 -40.48 -2.46 0.44
N ALA A 442 -39.29 -3.08 0.46
CA ALA A 442 -38.07 -2.42 0.93
C ALA A 442 -37.69 -1.22 0.04
N ILE A 443 -37.83 -1.36 -1.29
CA ILE A 443 -37.65 -0.25 -2.24
C ILE A 443 -38.68 0.87 -1.96
N ALA A 444 -39.95 0.53 -1.75
CA ALA A 444 -40.99 1.51 -1.45
C ALA A 444 -40.67 2.32 -0.18
N MET A 445 -40.23 1.65 0.89
CA MET A 445 -39.90 2.29 2.16
C MET A 445 -38.62 3.14 2.07
N HIS A 446 -37.62 2.69 1.30
CA HIS A 446 -36.41 3.47 1.01
C HIS A 446 -36.74 4.77 0.25
N LEU A 447 -37.60 4.70 -0.78
CA LEU A 447 -38.05 5.87 -1.52
C LEU A 447 -38.83 6.86 -0.63
N VAL A 448 -39.61 6.35 0.32
CA VAL A 448 -40.26 7.19 1.35
C VAL A 448 -39.21 7.92 2.19
N GLN A 449 -38.18 7.21 2.68
CA GLN A 449 -37.11 7.82 3.47
C GLN A 449 -36.36 8.90 2.68
N ILE A 450 -35.98 8.62 1.43
CA ILE A 450 -35.31 9.58 0.53
C ILE A 450 -36.15 10.86 0.36
N LYS A 451 -37.47 10.71 0.18
CA LYS A 451 -38.34 11.88 0.03
C LYS A 451 -38.52 12.65 1.34
N MET A 452 -38.53 11.96 2.48
CA MET A 452 -38.61 12.58 3.81
C MET A 452 -37.32 13.30 4.23
N THR A 453 -36.17 12.90 3.71
CA THR A 453 -34.88 13.58 3.92
C THR A 453 -34.67 14.78 3.00
N GLY A 454 -35.62 15.08 2.10
CA GLY A 454 -35.67 16.29 1.29
C GLY A 454 -35.16 16.13 -0.15
N HIS A 455 -34.91 14.91 -0.60
CA HIS A 455 -34.48 14.64 -1.98
C HIS A 455 -35.68 14.41 -2.93
N GLU A 456 -35.49 14.74 -4.21
CA GLU A 456 -36.52 14.52 -5.23
C GLU A 456 -36.50 13.08 -5.77
N LEU A 457 -37.68 12.54 -6.05
CA LEU A 457 -37.83 11.18 -6.58
C LEU A 457 -37.63 11.17 -8.11
N PRO A 458 -36.89 10.18 -8.65
CA PRO A 458 -36.65 10.07 -10.09
C PRO A 458 -37.94 9.74 -10.84
N ASP A 459 -37.97 10.02 -12.13
CA ASP A 459 -39.13 9.72 -12.99
C ASP A 459 -39.22 8.24 -13.38
N THR A 460 -38.08 7.53 -13.32
CA THR A 460 -37.94 6.09 -13.54
C THR A 460 -37.02 5.51 -12.47
N LEU A 461 -37.27 4.27 -12.01
CA LEU A 461 -36.43 3.65 -10.98
C LEU A 461 -35.01 3.41 -11.53
N PRO A 462 -33.95 3.93 -10.89
CA PRO A 462 -32.57 3.69 -11.32
C PRO A 462 -32.20 2.20 -11.28
N GLU A 463 -31.45 1.70 -12.26
CA GLU A 463 -31.02 0.30 -12.32
C GLU A 463 -30.22 -0.13 -11.08
N THR A 464 -29.53 0.81 -10.44
CA THR A 464 -28.74 0.58 -9.23
C THR A 464 -29.61 0.34 -7.97
N LEU A 465 -30.89 0.75 -7.98
CA LEU A 465 -31.86 0.47 -6.91
C LEU A 465 -32.60 -0.86 -7.14
N LEU A 466 -32.43 -1.49 -8.30
CA LEU A 466 -32.94 -2.84 -8.49
C LEU A 466 -32.04 -3.80 -7.69
N PRO A 467 -32.60 -4.83 -7.03
CA PRO A 467 -31.79 -5.93 -6.54
C PRO A 467 -30.91 -6.41 -7.69
N SER A 468 -29.59 -6.54 -7.45
CA SER A 468 -28.76 -7.27 -8.39
C SER A 468 -29.45 -8.61 -8.64
N LYS A 469 -29.68 -8.96 -9.91
CA LYS A 469 -30.44 -10.16 -10.34
C LYS A 469 -30.19 -11.28 -9.34
N THR A 470 -31.25 -11.63 -8.61
CA THR A 470 -31.26 -12.14 -7.23
C THR A 470 -30.05 -13.02 -6.88
N MET A 471 -29.53 -12.87 -5.65
CA MET A 471 -28.44 -13.69 -5.11
C MET A 471 -28.67 -15.20 -5.33
N ASP A 472 -29.94 -15.65 -5.27
CA ASP A 472 -30.34 -17.03 -5.58
C ASP A 472 -30.29 -17.38 -7.08
N GLU A 473 -30.61 -16.46 -8.00
CA GLU A 473 -30.47 -16.66 -9.45
C GLU A 473 -29.01 -16.62 -9.91
N TRP A 474 -28.19 -15.72 -9.35
CA TRP A 474 -26.76 -15.69 -9.64
C TRP A 474 -26.07 -16.96 -9.16
N TRP A 475 -26.36 -17.40 -7.94
CA TRP A 475 -25.85 -18.67 -7.43
C TRP A 475 -26.36 -19.85 -8.24
N SER A 476 -27.66 -19.90 -8.54
CA SER A 476 -28.22 -20.96 -9.39
C SER A 476 -27.58 -20.99 -10.79
N LEU A 477 -27.26 -19.83 -11.37
CA LEU A 477 -26.60 -19.73 -12.66
C LEU A 477 -25.13 -20.16 -12.59
N VAL A 478 -24.38 -19.75 -11.57
CA VAL A 478 -22.97 -20.13 -11.37
C VAL A 478 -22.89 -21.63 -11.07
N VAL A 479 -23.70 -22.15 -10.15
CA VAL A 479 -23.83 -23.57 -9.83
C VAL A 479 -24.14 -24.38 -11.09
N SER A 480 -25.14 -23.97 -11.87
CA SER A 480 -25.48 -24.64 -13.13
C SER A 480 -24.32 -24.66 -14.13
N LYS A 481 -23.53 -23.59 -14.21
CA LYS A 481 -22.36 -23.52 -15.11
C LYS A 481 -21.20 -24.36 -14.59
N LEU A 482 -20.92 -24.33 -13.29
CA LEU A 482 -19.87 -25.13 -12.66
C LEU A 482 -20.16 -26.63 -12.75
N ASP A 483 -21.41 -27.06 -12.56
CA ASP A 483 -21.81 -28.46 -12.72
C ASP A 483 -21.63 -28.95 -14.17
N LYS A 484 -21.98 -28.11 -15.15
CA LYS A 484 -21.74 -28.39 -16.57
C LYS A 484 -20.25 -28.52 -16.87
N LEU A 485 -19.42 -27.64 -16.30
CA LEU A 485 -17.97 -27.69 -16.48
C LEU A 485 -17.33 -28.89 -15.79
N ALA A 486 -17.75 -29.23 -14.57
CA ALA A 486 -17.30 -30.42 -13.85
C ALA A 486 -17.65 -31.70 -14.63
N SER A 487 -18.79 -31.71 -15.32
CA SER A 487 -19.19 -32.82 -16.20
C SER A 487 -18.37 -32.87 -17.49
N LYS A 488 -18.00 -31.71 -18.04
CA LYS A 488 -17.18 -31.60 -19.26
C LYS A 488 -15.71 -31.95 -19.00
N TYR A 489 -15.19 -31.62 -17.82
CA TYR A 489 -13.81 -31.85 -17.39
C TYR A 489 -13.78 -32.70 -16.11
N PRO A 490 -14.16 -33.99 -16.17
CA PRO A 490 -14.21 -34.84 -14.99
C PRO A 490 -12.82 -35.12 -14.44
N LYS A 491 -12.70 -35.23 -13.11
CA LYS A 491 -11.49 -35.75 -12.45
C LYS A 491 -11.34 -37.22 -12.83
N THR A 492 -10.30 -37.57 -13.59
CA THR A 492 -10.09 -38.93 -14.14
C THR A 492 -9.00 -39.73 -13.42
N TRP A 493 -8.46 -39.20 -12.31
CA TRP A 493 -7.30 -39.77 -11.60
C TRP A 493 -7.56 -39.85 -10.09
N ASP A 494 -7.00 -40.89 -9.47
CA ASP A 494 -7.12 -41.15 -8.02
C ASP A 494 -6.08 -40.37 -7.18
N SER A 495 -5.04 -39.82 -7.81
CA SER A 495 -3.94 -39.14 -7.10
C SER A 495 -4.24 -37.67 -6.84
N ASP A 496 -4.05 -37.22 -5.60
CA ASP A 496 -4.19 -35.81 -5.25
C ASP A 496 -3.11 -34.93 -5.90
N TYR A 497 -3.49 -33.73 -6.28
CA TYR A 497 -2.60 -32.65 -6.68
C TYR A 497 -2.08 -31.93 -5.44
N SER A 498 -0.84 -31.45 -5.53
CA SER A 498 -0.25 -30.55 -4.54
C SER A 498 0.27 -29.31 -5.24
N TYR A 499 0.21 -28.17 -4.53
CA TYR A 499 0.90 -26.97 -4.97
C TYR A 499 2.38 -27.10 -4.57
N GLY A 500 3.27 -27.11 -5.57
CA GLY A 500 4.72 -27.15 -5.35
C GLY A 500 5.35 -25.78 -5.52
N THR A 501 6.69 -25.72 -5.47
CA THR A 501 7.50 -24.48 -5.55
C THR A 501 7.22 -23.58 -6.76
N ALA A 502 6.54 -24.08 -7.80
CA ALA A 502 6.27 -23.33 -9.02
C ALA A 502 4.87 -23.57 -9.62
N GLY A 503 3.90 -24.04 -8.82
CA GLY A 503 2.54 -24.36 -9.26
C GLY A 503 2.13 -25.82 -9.04
N PHE A 504 0.97 -26.19 -9.58
CA PHE A 504 0.38 -27.52 -9.37
C PHE A 504 1.22 -28.65 -9.96
N ARG A 505 1.39 -29.72 -9.17
CA ARG A 505 2.01 -30.99 -9.58
C ARG A 505 1.24 -32.17 -8.97
N MET A 506 1.16 -33.28 -9.68
CA MET A 506 0.59 -34.51 -9.11
C MET A 506 1.49 -35.03 -7.99
N ARG A 507 0.90 -35.37 -6.83
CA ARG A 507 1.61 -35.99 -5.70
C ARG A 507 1.99 -37.41 -6.13
N SER A 508 3.27 -37.65 -6.39
CA SER A 508 3.72 -38.88 -7.03
C SER A 508 3.53 -40.12 -6.15
N GLY A 509 2.80 -41.13 -6.64
CA GLY A 509 3.32 -42.49 -6.59
C GLY A 509 4.52 -42.55 -7.54
N GLY A 510 5.72 -42.78 -7.01
CA GLY A 510 6.98 -42.48 -7.69
C GLY A 510 7.15 -43.10 -9.07
N PHE A 511 7.61 -42.29 -10.03
CA PHE A 511 8.38 -42.79 -11.16
C PHE A 511 9.84 -42.44 -10.92
N SER A 512 10.58 -43.39 -10.35
CA SER A 512 12.03 -43.42 -10.50
C SER A 512 12.36 -43.79 -11.96
N GLU A 513 13.43 -43.20 -12.51
CA GLU A 513 13.89 -43.34 -13.91
C GLU A 513 14.12 -44.79 -14.39
N ILE A 514 13.98 -45.79 -13.52
CA ILE A 514 14.16 -47.21 -13.83
C ILE A 514 12.90 -47.85 -14.43
N GLN A 515 11.69 -47.32 -14.20
CA GLN A 515 10.45 -47.93 -14.72
C GLN A 515 10.04 -47.51 -16.13
N LEU A 516 10.63 -46.46 -16.71
CA LEU A 516 10.40 -46.05 -18.11
C LEU A 516 10.90 -47.08 -19.14
N SER A 517 11.76 -48.02 -18.74
CA SER A 517 12.27 -49.08 -19.62
C SER A 517 11.32 -50.27 -19.81
N LYS A 518 10.38 -50.51 -18.87
CA LYS A 518 9.47 -51.67 -18.90
C LYS A 518 8.10 -51.40 -19.51
N TRP A 519 7.73 -50.13 -19.71
CA TRP A 519 6.43 -49.72 -20.26
C TRP A 519 6.42 -49.54 -21.80
N LYS A 520 7.52 -49.89 -22.49
CA LYS A 520 7.65 -49.77 -23.96
C LYS A 520 6.91 -50.82 -24.78
N ASN A 521 6.31 -51.85 -24.18
CA ASN A 521 5.89 -53.05 -24.92
C ASN A 521 4.39 -53.30 -25.07
N ASN A 522 3.50 -52.42 -24.63
CA ASN A 522 2.07 -52.57 -24.93
C ASN A 522 1.37 -51.21 -24.89
N TRP A 523 1.45 -50.47 -26.00
CA TRP A 523 0.35 -49.71 -26.61
C TRP A 523 0.90 -48.89 -27.78
N SER A 524 0.19 -48.97 -28.89
CA SER A 524 0.50 -48.30 -30.14
C SER A 524 -0.15 -46.91 -30.16
N HIS A 525 0.56 -45.95 -30.76
CA HIS A 525 0.14 -44.60 -31.16
C HIS A 525 0.20 -43.45 -30.10
N ASP A 526 1.35 -42.78 -30.08
CA ASP A 526 1.56 -41.31 -30.13
C ASP A 526 0.97 -40.30 -29.12
N HIS A 527 0.33 -40.69 -28.02
CA HIS A 527 -0.21 -39.69 -27.06
C HIS A 527 0.28 -39.74 -25.61
N CYS A 528 1.26 -40.56 -25.24
CA CYS A 528 1.65 -40.75 -23.83
C CYS A 528 3.14 -40.45 -23.53
N LEU A 529 3.59 -39.20 -23.63
CA LEU A 529 4.84 -38.74 -22.97
C LEU A 529 4.82 -37.31 -22.41
N ALA A 530 3.77 -36.51 -22.62
CA ALA A 530 3.68 -35.20 -21.98
C ALA A 530 3.04 -35.34 -20.60
N GLN A 531 3.81 -35.15 -19.52
CA GLN A 531 3.20 -34.87 -18.21
C GLN A 531 2.20 -33.70 -18.35
N PRO A 532 1.08 -33.71 -17.60
CA PRO A 532 0.13 -32.58 -17.65
C PRO A 532 0.87 -31.27 -17.38
N SER A 533 0.61 -30.25 -18.20
CA SER A 533 1.32 -28.97 -18.09
C SER A 533 1.07 -28.36 -16.70
N PRO A 534 2.11 -27.97 -15.95
CA PRO A 534 1.92 -27.38 -14.64
C PRO A 534 1.19 -26.05 -14.77
N ILE A 535 0.10 -25.88 -14.03
CA ILE A 535 -0.62 -24.60 -13.94
C ILE A 535 0.02 -23.77 -12.84
N LYS A 536 0.30 -22.50 -13.14
CA LYS A 536 0.87 -21.54 -12.22
C LYS A 536 -0.05 -20.33 -12.08
N ILE A 537 -0.33 -19.95 -10.84
CA ILE A 537 -1.10 -18.75 -10.52
C ILE A 537 -0.12 -17.63 -10.15
N VAL A 538 -0.35 -16.44 -10.71
CA VAL A 538 0.44 -15.23 -10.48
C VAL A 538 -0.41 -14.24 -9.72
N ASP A 539 0.10 -13.75 -8.60
CA ASP A 539 -0.59 -12.78 -7.75
C ASP A 539 -0.58 -11.37 -8.39
N PRO A 540 -1.50 -10.42 -8.08
CA PRO A 540 -1.62 -9.14 -8.77
C PRO A 540 -0.32 -8.32 -8.87
N LEU A 541 0.59 -8.41 -7.91
CA LEU A 541 1.87 -7.69 -7.97
C LEU A 541 2.94 -8.38 -8.86
N GLY A 542 2.57 -9.47 -9.53
CA GLY A 542 3.47 -10.30 -10.31
C GLY A 542 4.31 -11.25 -9.44
N GLU A 543 3.87 -11.53 -8.21
CA GLU A 543 4.54 -12.47 -7.30
C GLU A 543 3.97 -13.89 -7.44
N MET A 544 4.52 -14.82 -6.66
CA MET A 544 3.96 -16.16 -6.48
C MET A 544 2.66 -16.07 -5.67
N LEU A 545 1.76 -17.03 -5.87
CA LEU A 545 0.55 -17.16 -5.05
C LEU A 545 0.92 -17.26 -3.56
N GLU A 546 0.25 -16.48 -2.70
CA GLU A 546 0.47 -16.54 -1.25
C GLU A 546 0.06 -17.92 -0.70
N SER A 547 0.83 -18.45 0.26
CA SER A 547 0.65 -19.82 0.77
C SER A 547 -0.76 -20.16 1.28
N LYS A 548 -1.49 -19.19 1.84
CA LYS A 548 -2.89 -19.39 2.25
C LYS A 548 -3.81 -19.70 1.07
N TRP A 549 -3.57 -19.06 -0.08
CA TRP A 549 -4.30 -19.30 -1.31
C TRP A 549 -3.87 -20.59 -2.01
N GLU A 550 -2.63 -21.05 -1.80
CA GLU A 550 -2.18 -22.36 -2.26
C GLU A 550 -3.01 -23.48 -1.62
N GLU A 551 -3.31 -23.40 -0.31
CA GLU A 551 -4.15 -24.37 0.39
C GLU A 551 -5.56 -24.43 -0.20
N ILE A 552 -6.17 -23.27 -0.45
CA ILE A 552 -7.50 -23.15 -1.08
C ILE A 552 -7.49 -23.72 -2.50
N ALA A 553 -6.45 -23.41 -3.28
CA ALA A 553 -6.32 -23.91 -4.65
C ALA A 553 -6.19 -25.45 -4.67
N VAL A 554 -5.47 -26.02 -3.70
CA VAL A 554 -5.36 -27.48 -3.50
C VAL A 554 -6.68 -28.11 -3.08
N GLU A 555 -7.44 -27.45 -2.21
CA GLU A 555 -8.78 -27.88 -1.78
C GLU A 555 -9.73 -27.96 -2.99
N ILE A 556 -9.75 -26.91 -3.82
CA ILE A 556 -10.61 -26.83 -5.01
C ILE A 556 -10.22 -27.90 -6.05
N VAL A 557 -8.93 -28.01 -6.39
CA VAL A 557 -8.50 -28.92 -7.47
C VAL A 557 -8.70 -30.39 -7.12
N ASN A 558 -8.65 -30.74 -5.83
CA ASN A 558 -8.81 -32.11 -5.36
C ASN A 558 -10.27 -32.46 -5.04
N SER A 559 -11.18 -31.49 -5.09
CA SER A 559 -12.58 -31.70 -4.73
C SER A 559 -13.25 -32.75 -5.61
N ASN A 560 -14.07 -33.59 -4.96
CA ASN A 560 -14.98 -34.51 -5.64
C ASN A 560 -16.32 -33.84 -6.01
N ASN A 561 -16.59 -32.66 -5.45
CA ASN A 561 -17.75 -31.83 -5.75
C ASN A 561 -17.30 -30.37 -5.87
N LEU A 562 -16.82 -30.01 -7.07
CA LEU A 562 -16.27 -28.69 -7.38
C LEU A 562 -17.23 -27.57 -6.96
N THR A 563 -18.51 -27.73 -7.27
CA THR A 563 -19.54 -26.72 -7.02
C THR A 563 -19.74 -26.47 -5.53
N GLN A 564 -19.87 -27.54 -4.73
CA GLN A 564 -20.03 -27.40 -3.28
C GLN A 564 -18.78 -26.81 -2.63
N THR A 565 -17.59 -27.31 -3.00
CA THR A 565 -16.32 -26.79 -2.45
C THR A 565 -16.12 -25.32 -2.80
N PHE A 566 -16.47 -24.92 -4.02
CA PHE A 566 -16.42 -23.51 -4.42
C PHE A 566 -17.31 -22.64 -3.53
N LEU A 567 -18.56 -23.06 -3.29
CA LEU A 567 -19.51 -22.36 -2.41
C LEU A 567 -18.98 -22.25 -0.97
N ASP A 568 -18.47 -23.36 -0.42
CA ASP A 568 -17.94 -23.41 0.94
C ASP A 568 -16.75 -22.46 1.10
N VAL A 569 -15.84 -22.43 0.12
CA VAL A 569 -14.69 -21.51 0.08
C VAL A 569 -15.16 -20.05 0.00
N THR A 570 -16.09 -19.72 -0.89
CA THR A 570 -16.58 -18.34 -1.06
C THR A 570 -17.26 -17.83 0.20
N ASN A 571 -18.07 -18.68 0.86
CA ASN A 571 -18.76 -18.35 2.10
C ASN A 571 -17.78 -18.20 3.27
N ARG A 572 -16.83 -19.12 3.40
CA ARG A 572 -15.81 -19.10 4.46
C ARG A 572 -14.91 -17.88 4.39
N LEU A 573 -14.59 -17.41 3.18
CA LEU A 573 -13.73 -16.26 2.95
C LEU A 573 -14.50 -14.94 2.83
N ASN A 574 -15.83 -14.97 2.90
CA ASN A 574 -16.69 -13.81 2.77
C ASN A 574 -16.39 -12.98 1.51
N ILE A 575 -16.21 -13.66 0.37
CA ILE A 575 -15.87 -13.02 -0.92
C ILE A 575 -17.13 -12.41 -1.53
N GLY A 576 -17.13 -11.09 -1.73
CA GLY A 576 -18.24 -10.36 -2.36
C GLY A 576 -18.51 -10.77 -3.81
N HIS A 577 -19.77 -10.69 -4.23
CA HIS A 577 -20.22 -11.16 -5.56
C HIS A 577 -20.28 -10.04 -6.61
N ASP A 578 -20.16 -8.79 -6.18
CA ASP A 578 -20.24 -7.60 -7.02
C ASP A 578 -18.87 -7.10 -7.50
N THR A 579 -17.78 -7.72 -7.02
CA THR A 579 -16.42 -7.36 -7.43
C THR A 579 -16.12 -7.90 -8.83
N LEU A 580 -15.92 -6.98 -9.77
CA LEU A 580 -15.38 -7.29 -11.09
C LEU A 580 -13.98 -7.91 -10.93
N SER A 581 -13.86 -9.19 -11.28
CA SER A 581 -12.58 -9.91 -11.27
C SER A 581 -12.03 -10.01 -12.69
N ASN A 582 -10.71 -9.85 -12.84
CA ASN A 582 -10.02 -9.95 -14.12
C ASN A 582 -8.96 -11.05 -14.05
N VAL A 583 -8.99 -11.98 -15.00
CA VAL A 583 -8.01 -13.07 -15.10
C VAL A 583 -7.29 -13.00 -16.44
N LEU A 584 -5.96 -13.06 -16.38
CA LEU A 584 -5.08 -13.05 -17.53
C LEU A 584 -4.57 -14.47 -17.76
N ILE A 585 -4.73 -14.98 -18.97
CA ILE A 585 -4.33 -16.34 -19.34
C ILE A 585 -3.27 -16.27 -20.41
N ALA A 586 -2.20 -17.03 -20.21
CA ALA A 586 -1.14 -17.26 -21.18
C ALA A 586 -0.59 -18.68 -21.02
N ARG A 587 0.03 -19.19 -22.08
CA ARG A 587 0.57 -20.55 -22.14
C ARG A 587 1.94 -20.58 -22.81
N ASP A 588 2.65 -21.67 -22.61
CA ASP A 588 3.84 -22.00 -23.40
C ASP A 588 3.49 -22.82 -24.65
N THR A 589 4.52 -23.37 -25.30
CA THR A 589 4.41 -24.17 -26.52
C THR A 589 4.00 -25.63 -26.29
N ARG A 590 3.66 -26.06 -25.07
CA ARG A 590 3.24 -27.44 -24.82
C ARG A 590 1.92 -27.75 -25.54
N PRO A 591 1.78 -28.94 -26.17
CA PRO A 591 0.56 -29.32 -26.89
C PRO A 591 -0.71 -29.28 -26.02
N SER A 592 -0.62 -29.69 -24.75
CA SER A 592 -1.75 -29.67 -23.81
C SER A 592 -2.12 -28.26 -23.32
N GLY A 593 -1.31 -27.25 -23.60
CA GLY A 593 -1.52 -25.89 -23.09
C GLY A 593 -2.76 -25.20 -23.67
N GLU A 594 -3.16 -25.54 -24.90
CA GLU A 594 -4.35 -24.94 -25.52
C GLU A 594 -5.65 -25.44 -24.90
N GLU A 595 -5.76 -26.74 -24.66
CA GLU A 595 -6.91 -27.34 -23.99
C GLU A 595 -7.04 -26.83 -22.55
N LEU A 596 -5.93 -26.73 -21.82
CA LEU A 596 -5.91 -26.18 -20.45
C LEU A 596 -6.26 -24.70 -20.41
N ALA A 597 -5.77 -23.90 -21.36
CA ALA A 597 -6.13 -22.49 -21.46
C ALA A 597 -7.63 -22.32 -21.73
N ASN A 598 -8.21 -23.14 -22.61
CA ASN A 598 -9.65 -23.11 -22.88
C ASN A 598 -10.47 -23.50 -21.64
N ALA A 599 -10.06 -24.54 -20.91
CA ALA A 599 -10.70 -24.92 -19.65
C ALA A 599 -10.65 -23.79 -18.60
N ALA A 600 -9.51 -23.09 -18.49
CA ALA A 600 -9.35 -21.95 -17.60
C ALA A 600 -10.21 -20.74 -18.01
N ILE A 601 -10.31 -20.44 -19.32
CA ILE A 601 -11.19 -19.39 -19.86
C ILE A 601 -12.65 -19.70 -19.54
N GLU A 602 -13.10 -20.94 -19.77
CA GLU A 602 -14.47 -21.36 -19.50
C GLU A 602 -14.80 -21.31 -18.00
N GLY A 603 -13.88 -21.77 -17.14
CA GLY A 603 -14.01 -21.70 -15.69
C GLY A 603 -14.13 -20.27 -15.16
N ALA A 604 -13.24 -19.38 -15.60
CA ALA A 604 -13.29 -17.96 -15.22
C ALA A 604 -14.57 -17.27 -15.75
N SER A 605 -14.98 -17.58 -16.98
CA SER A 605 -16.22 -17.05 -17.57
C SER A 605 -17.48 -17.54 -16.85
N ALA A 606 -17.45 -18.75 -16.26
CA ALA A 606 -18.58 -19.30 -15.52
C ALA A 606 -18.93 -18.46 -14.28
N ILE A 607 -17.92 -17.87 -13.64
CA ILE A 607 -18.04 -17.03 -12.44
C ILE A 607 -18.04 -15.52 -12.76
N LYS A 608 -18.36 -15.13 -14.01
CA LYS A 608 -18.39 -13.74 -14.51
C LYS A 608 -17.06 -12.97 -14.40
N CYS A 609 -15.93 -13.67 -14.39
CA CYS A 609 -14.63 -13.03 -14.48
C CYS A 609 -14.38 -12.50 -15.90
N GLN A 610 -13.82 -11.30 -16.05
CA GLN A 610 -13.34 -10.81 -17.33
C GLN A 610 -12.01 -11.50 -17.66
N VAL A 611 -11.97 -12.18 -18.80
CA VAL A 611 -10.79 -12.96 -19.20
C VAL A 611 -10.06 -12.26 -20.34
N SER A 612 -8.74 -12.12 -20.19
CA SER A 612 -7.84 -11.67 -21.26
C SER A 612 -6.85 -12.77 -21.62
N ASN A 613 -6.96 -13.31 -22.83
CA ASN A 613 -6.05 -14.35 -23.31
C ASN A 613 -4.93 -13.74 -24.15
N PHE A 614 -3.69 -13.88 -23.70
CA PHE A 614 -2.48 -13.38 -24.37
C PHE A 614 -1.73 -14.47 -25.15
N GLY A 615 -2.27 -15.69 -25.22
CA GLY A 615 -1.71 -16.76 -26.04
C GLY A 615 -0.32 -17.21 -25.57
N LEU A 616 0.64 -17.22 -26.50
CA LEU A 616 2.00 -17.73 -26.26
C LEU A 616 2.90 -16.70 -25.59
N LEU A 617 3.17 -16.87 -24.30
CA LEU A 617 4.11 -16.03 -23.54
C LEU A 617 5.10 -16.87 -22.75
N THR A 618 6.27 -16.30 -22.48
CA THR A 618 7.15 -16.82 -21.43
C THR A 618 6.55 -16.53 -20.05
N THR A 619 6.90 -17.33 -19.04
CA THR A 619 6.48 -17.08 -17.65
C THR A 619 6.82 -15.65 -17.19
N PRO A 620 8.04 -15.11 -17.38
CA PRO A 620 8.35 -13.73 -16.99
C PRO A 620 7.51 -12.66 -17.71
N GLN A 621 7.15 -12.86 -18.98
CA GLN A 621 6.23 -11.95 -19.69
C GLN A 621 4.84 -11.94 -19.04
N CYS A 622 4.33 -13.10 -18.63
CA CYS A 622 3.06 -13.19 -17.90
C CYS A 622 3.13 -12.42 -16.57
N HIS A 623 4.19 -12.62 -15.77
CA HIS A 623 4.42 -11.87 -14.54
C HIS A 623 4.52 -10.35 -14.79
N TYR A 624 5.18 -9.95 -15.87
CA TYR A 624 5.28 -8.54 -16.27
C TYR A 624 3.92 -7.93 -16.61
N LEU A 625 3.08 -8.63 -17.39
CA LEU A 625 1.76 -8.14 -17.76
C LEU A 625 0.86 -7.98 -16.54
N VAL A 626 0.82 -9.01 -15.67
CA VAL A 626 0.05 -8.97 -14.42
C VAL A 626 0.49 -7.78 -13.57
N ARG A 627 1.80 -7.61 -13.34
CA ARG A 627 2.31 -6.47 -12.57
C ARG A 627 1.99 -5.13 -13.23
N SER A 628 2.12 -5.02 -14.55
CA SER A 628 1.90 -3.77 -15.28
C SER A 628 0.43 -3.33 -15.26
N LEU A 629 -0.52 -4.28 -15.27
CA LEU A 629 -1.95 -4.00 -15.17
C LEU A 629 -2.40 -3.62 -13.75
N ASN A 630 -1.67 -4.06 -12.72
CA ASN A 630 -2.06 -3.93 -11.31
C ASN A 630 -1.25 -2.90 -10.52
N THR A 631 -0.31 -2.19 -11.14
CA THR A 631 0.50 -1.15 -10.48
C THR A 631 0.13 0.24 -10.99
N LEU A 632 0.21 1.25 -10.11
CA LEU A 632 0.02 2.65 -10.46
C LEU A 632 1.17 3.49 -9.87
N PRO A 633 1.99 4.18 -10.69
CA PRO A 633 1.95 4.13 -12.16
C PRO A 633 2.22 2.71 -12.69
N PRO A 634 1.71 2.34 -13.87
CA PRO A 634 1.95 1.02 -14.47
C PRO A 634 3.43 0.71 -14.47
N TYR A 635 3.78 -0.50 -14.04
CA TYR A 635 5.17 -0.97 -14.04
C TYR A 635 5.80 -0.80 -15.42
N GLY A 636 5.05 -1.04 -16.49
CA GLY A 636 5.36 -0.57 -17.84
C GLY A 636 4.11 -0.65 -18.71
N ASP A 637 4.27 -0.47 -20.02
CA ASP A 637 3.18 -0.72 -20.98
C ASP A 637 2.74 -2.19 -20.88
N PRO A 638 1.46 -2.51 -20.57
CA PRO A 638 0.96 -3.86 -20.36
C PRO A 638 0.75 -4.61 -21.69
N SER A 639 1.81 -4.68 -22.48
CA SER A 639 1.87 -5.39 -23.76
C SER A 639 3.18 -6.17 -23.88
N GLU A 640 3.24 -7.12 -24.80
CA GLU A 640 4.50 -7.79 -25.13
C GLU A 640 5.56 -6.80 -25.62
N ASN A 641 5.16 -5.83 -26.43
CA ASN A 641 6.06 -4.78 -26.89
C ASN A 641 6.58 -3.92 -25.73
N GLY A 642 5.73 -3.64 -24.74
CA GLY A 642 6.12 -2.97 -23.50
C GLY A 642 7.19 -3.73 -22.72
N TYR A 643 7.05 -5.06 -22.63
CA TYR A 643 8.07 -5.94 -22.04
C TYR A 643 9.41 -5.79 -22.76
N PHE A 644 9.43 -5.93 -24.09
CA PHE A 644 10.65 -5.81 -24.89
C PHE A 644 11.29 -4.42 -24.75
N THR A 645 10.48 -3.36 -24.89
CA THR A 645 10.94 -1.96 -24.79
C THR A 645 11.55 -1.66 -23.43
N LYS A 646 10.93 -2.14 -22.35
CA LYS A 646 11.44 -1.91 -21.00
C LYS A 646 12.79 -2.60 -20.78
N PHE A 647 12.93 -3.85 -21.25
CA PHE A 647 14.18 -4.59 -21.15
C PHE A 647 15.27 -4.00 -22.04
N SER A 648 14.97 -3.64 -23.29
CA SER A 648 15.95 -3.05 -24.20
C SER A 648 16.46 -1.70 -23.68
N THR A 649 15.57 -0.84 -23.18
CA THR A 649 15.95 0.45 -22.56
C THR A 649 16.88 0.23 -21.36
N ALA A 650 16.54 -0.70 -20.46
CA ALA A 650 17.37 -1.01 -19.30
C ALA A 650 18.75 -1.58 -19.72
N TYR A 651 18.78 -2.40 -20.77
CA TYR A 651 20.01 -2.95 -21.32
C TYR A 651 20.90 -1.85 -21.92
N GLU A 652 20.35 -0.93 -22.72
CA GLU A 652 21.07 0.21 -23.28
C GLU A 652 21.69 1.10 -22.19
N MET A 653 20.91 1.39 -21.14
CA MET A 653 21.39 2.17 -19.98
C MET A 653 22.55 1.49 -19.24
N SER A 654 22.68 0.17 -19.33
CA SER A 654 23.78 -0.56 -18.68
C SER A 654 25.14 -0.31 -19.33
N GLY A 655 25.17 0.15 -20.59
CA GLY A 655 26.40 0.41 -21.35
C GLY A 655 27.23 -0.84 -21.70
N LYS A 656 26.73 -2.05 -21.43
CA LYS A 656 27.44 -3.31 -21.68
C LYS A 656 27.25 -3.77 -23.13
N LYS A 657 28.34 -4.16 -23.79
CA LYS A 657 28.34 -4.76 -25.14
C LYS A 657 29.10 -6.09 -25.12
N PRO A 658 28.43 -7.24 -25.01
CA PRO A 658 29.08 -8.54 -25.11
C PRO A 658 29.61 -8.76 -26.54
N SER A 659 30.72 -9.48 -26.67
CA SER A 659 31.39 -9.77 -27.95
C SER A 659 30.60 -10.74 -28.85
N SER A 660 29.99 -11.77 -28.27
CA SER A 660 29.08 -12.72 -28.93
C SER A 660 28.36 -13.58 -27.86
N LEU A 661 27.07 -13.85 -28.04
CA LEU A 661 26.25 -14.68 -27.15
C LEU A 661 25.50 -15.75 -27.94
N VAL A 662 25.51 -17.00 -27.48
CA VAL A 662 24.65 -18.07 -28.02
C VAL A 662 23.63 -18.43 -26.96
N VAL A 663 22.34 -18.39 -27.32
CA VAL A 663 21.22 -18.66 -26.42
C VAL A 663 20.54 -19.95 -26.85
N ASP A 664 20.67 -20.99 -26.03
CA ASP A 664 19.87 -22.20 -26.15
C ASP A 664 18.46 -21.94 -25.58
N ALA A 665 17.46 -21.98 -26.46
CA ALA A 665 16.06 -21.71 -26.12
C ALA A 665 15.24 -22.98 -25.83
N ALA A 666 15.88 -24.14 -25.71
CA ALA A 666 15.29 -25.41 -25.28
C ALA A 666 14.08 -25.90 -26.11
N ASN A 667 13.96 -25.45 -27.35
CA ASN A 667 12.81 -25.58 -28.25
C ASN A 667 11.50 -25.04 -27.66
N GLY A 668 11.59 -24.10 -26.71
CA GLY A 668 10.45 -23.51 -26.00
C GLY A 668 10.04 -22.15 -26.53
N VAL A 669 8.95 -21.61 -25.95
CA VAL A 669 8.41 -20.26 -26.26
C VAL A 669 9.47 -19.16 -26.16
N GLY A 670 10.49 -19.35 -25.33
CA GLY A 670 11.62 -18.43 -25.20
C GLY A 670 12.40 -18.20 -26.49
N GLY A 671 12.41 -19.15 -27.44
CA GLY A 671 13.15 -19.01 -28.70
C GLY A 671 12.60 -17.90 -29.58
N ALA A 672 11.30 -17.97 -29.87
CA ALA A 672 10.60 -16.93 -30.62
C ALA A 672 10.69 -15.56 -29.91
N LYS A 673 10.45 -15.52 -28.60
CA LYS A 673 10.46 -14.28 -27.81
C LYS A 673 11.86 -13.67 -27.67
N MET A 674 12.92 -14.49 -27.64
CA MET A 674 14.31 -14.01 -27.61
C MET A 674 14.70 -13.38 -28.96
N LYS A 675 14.24 -13.94 -30.09
CA LYS A 675 14.45 -13.32 -31.42
C LYS A 675 13.81 -11.93 -31.48
N GLU A 676 12.58 -11.79 -30.97
CA GLU A 676 11.90 -10.48 -30.86
C GLU A 676 12.67 -9.50 -29.95
N MET A 677 13.17 -9.97 -28.80
CA MET A 677 13.99 -9.18 -27.89
C MET A 677 15.30 -8.70 -28.55
N ILE A 678 15.99 -9.59 -29.28
CA ILE A 678 17.23 -9.25 -30.00
C ILE A 678 16.96 -8.17 -31.05
N ASN A 679 15.85 -8.29 -31.79
CA ASN A 679 15.44 -7.27 -32.76
C ASN A 679 15.15 -5.92 -32.09
N CYS A 680 14.56 -5.93 -30.88
CA CYS A 680 14.27 -4.71 -30.11
C CYS A 680 15.54 -4.04 -29.54
N ILE A 681 16.53 -4.83 -29.10
CA ILE A 681 17.84 -4.32 -28.63
C ILE A 681 18.71 -3.82 -29.80
N GLY A 682 18.53 -4.40 -30.99
CA GLY A 682 19.24 -4.01 -32.20
C GLY A 682 20.74 -4.29 -32.14
N SER A 683 21.55 -3.39 -32.70
CA SER A 683 23.00 -3.57 -32.87
C SER A 683 23.81 -3.56 -31.57
N SER A 684 23.17 -3.30 -30.43
CA SER A 684 23.79 -3.30 -29.10
C SER A 684 24.02 -4.71 -28.53
N ILE A 685 23.51 -5.75 -29.19
CA ILE A 685 23.75 -7.16 -28.82
C ILE A 685 24.09 -7.99 -30.05
N ASN A 686 25.12 -8.84 -29.93
CA ASN A 686 25.46 -9.86 -30.91
C ASN A 686 25.07 -11.22 -30.34
N ALA A 687 23.85 -11.68 -30.63
CA ALA A 687 23.30 -12.92 -30.07
C ALA A 687 22.69 -13.83 -31.15
N THR A 688 22.95 -15.14 -31.04
CA THR A 688 22.36 -16.18 -31.88
C THR A 688 21.50 -17.10 -31.03
N VAL A 689 20.27 -17.36 -31.45
CA VAL A 689 19.36 -18.30 -30.78
C VAL A 689 19.47 -19.67 -31.44
N ILE A 690 19.62 -20.73 -30.66
CA ILE A 690 19.61 -22.13 -31.09
C ILE A 690 18.52 -22.90 -30.34
N ASN A 691 18.11 -24.07 -30.85
CA ASN A 691 17.02 -24.88 -30.29
C ASN A 691 15.77 -24.00 -30.03
N ASP A 692 15.21 -23.43 -31.09
CA ASP A 692 14.25 -22.33 -31.00
C ASP A 692 12.83 -22.70 -31.44
N GLY A 693 12.56 -23.99 -31.64
CA GLY A 693 11.20 -24.51 -31.91
C GLY A 693 11.13 -25.74 -32.80
N ASP A 694 12.22 -26.11 -33.48
CA ASP A 694 12.23 -27.23 -34.43
C ASP A 694 12.44 -28.62 -33.79
N GLY A 695 12.82 -28.66 -32.51
CA GLY A 695 13.08 -29.90 -31.76
C GLY A 695 12.05 -30.20 -30.67
N VAL A 696 12.26 -31.31 -29.95
CA VAL A 696 11.42 -31.67 -28.80
C VAL A 696 11.76 -30.75 -27.61
N LEU A 697 10.73 -30.18 -26.99
CA LEU A 697 10.85 -29.27 -25.84
C LEU A 697 11.70 -29.88 -24.71
N ASN A 698 12.74 -29.15 -24.27
CA ASN A 698 13.69 -29.55 -23.22
C ASN A 698 14.40 -30.90 -23.43
N HIS A 699 14.44 -31.43 -24.67
CA HIS A 699 15.07 -32.71 -24.94
C HIS A 699 16.54 -32.55 -25.32
N LEU A 700 17.44 -33.00 -24.44
CA LEU A 700 18.90 -32.93 -24.63
C LEU A 700 19.41 -31.49 -24.88
N CYS A 701 18.68 -30.49 -24.38
CA CYS A 701 18.98 -29.07 -24.50
C CYS A 701 18.32 -28.30 -23.35
N GLY A 702 18.67 -27.04 -23.18
CA GLY A 702 18.09 -26.14 -22.18
C GLY A 702 18.76 -26.21 -20.80
N SER A 703 18.41 -25.24 -19.96
CA SER A 703 19.11 -25.00 -18.68
C SER A 703 19.12 -26.19 -17.73
N ASP A 704 18.02 -26.95 -17.64
CA ASP A 704 17.95 -28.14 -16.78
C ASP A 704 18.84 -29.26 -17.29
N HIS A 705 18.90 -29.49 -18.61
CA HIS A 705 19.79 -30.49 -19.20
C HIS A 705 21.24 -30.15 -18.86
N VAL A 706 21.69 -28.94 -19.18
CA VAL A 706 23.06 -28.48 -18.92
C VAL A 706 23.39 -28.53 -17.44
N LYS A 707 22.45 -28.16 -16.55
CA LYS A 707 22.66 -28.20 -15.10
C LYS A 707 22.77 -29.63 -14.56
N VAL A 708 22.00 -30.57 -15.08
CA VAL A 708 22.03 -31.97 -14.61
C VAL A 708 23.22 -32.73 -15.20
N THR A 709 23.49 -32.57 -16.49
CA THR A 709 24.58 -33.28 -17.18
C THR A 709 25.93 -32.61 -17.00
N GLN A 710 25.96 -31.33 -16.58
CA GLN A 710 27.16 -30.49 -16.54
C GLN A 710 27.87 -30.43 -17.90
N SER A 711 27.11 -30.56 -18.99
CA SER A 711 27.57 -30.52 -20.38
C SER A 711 26.70 -29.57 -21.20
N PRO A 712 27.30 -28.75 -22.10
CA PRO A 712 26.57 -28.03 -23.13
C PRO A 712 25.74 -28.95 -24.02
#